data_AF-A0A9D6DXA7-F1
#
_entry.id   AF-A0A9D6DXA7-F1
#
_cell.length_a   1.000
_cell.length_b   1.000
_cell.length_c   1.000
_cell.angle_alpha   90.00
_cell.angle_beta   90.00
_cell.angle_gamma   90.00
#
_symmetry.space_group_name_H-M   'P 1'
#
loop_
_entity.id
_entity.type
_entity.pdbx_description
1 polymer ?
#
loop_
_entity_poly.entity_id
_entity_poly.type
_entity_poly.pdbx_seq_one_letter_code
_entity_poly.pdbx_strand_id
1 'polypeptide(L)'
;MGIIDRIFPGSAPTPPPTPVPPKAGETDWTVLLYVDGTYPDLEPVMAESVSNLETLGSDDRLRFVAQFGRSSQQKAHPDGTTDGIDGDWKGTKRYYIVKNPALSRLEVPLATWESVAEAIPENPLAHYALAEAYAQEGSPLLRTRNILDWPGFLESLKKAGNPDGPPILRQLRDKLTSGSKAIIDGYIPGQVVGDDSKSRIIENLNDLLEEKDLFAREDAQSIPIGDDAKLLLAKEKSKLTEVETLLLNRYLLEGLYQNEISKCRDKEMTGPSKEEYAKAEKLGYMSIIREENPVLIMRWTRRTYKSELLADLGNTSMQRPESLRDFIASSMKQFPSKHYMVVMMGHGSAWQGTSEISPKSIALAVRDAVVESNRETGRGDKVDTLVFNSCYMSNLEALREFPKAAQTVVASEMAAQANVFQHWASLGKVIGKTMDSDPDVDAKEMAATIVKYFKEWGEKNKTNPDIIRLSYEGYRTLTAVDMEKIPLVTEAFDKLLADWKWEGAGVKQLLQHVDSTKAYPSNAYSPAPGDFYSDMRDLGDLMRRIQEDPTVPKVLAEDARKVRAAISEAILDEQHTGQGMEGSTGMTFWGPNRVGEVRGLGKLYKQSVPTFVQETRWEDLLEEAAQRIQKLGDNKQTPTCRQKSAEASWKERTGSWTPTSFPCTRNPPIPRNF
;
A
#
# COMPACT_ATOMS: atom_id res chain seq x y z
N MET A 1 17.43 7.67 -24.53
CA MET A 1 16.42 8.66 -24.10
C MET A 1 15.08 7.99 -24.24
N GLY A 2 14.46 7.67 -23.11
CA GLY A 2 13.16 7.01 -23.09
C GLY A 2 12.06 7.98 -23.49
N ILE A 3 10.89 7.46 -23.87
CA ILE A 3 9.67 8.24 -24.15
C ILE A 3 9.38 9.26 -23.01
N ILE A 4 9.75 8.91 -21.77
CA ILE A 4 9.64 9.77 -20.57
C ILE A 4 10.47 11.06 -20.66
N ASP A 5 11.69 11.02 -21.22
CA ASP A 5 12.55 12.21 -21.35
C ASP A 5 11.98 13.23 -22.37
N ARG A 6 11.07 12.80 -23.25
CA ARG A 6 10.40 13.65 -24.23
C ARG A 6 9.08 14.23 -23.72
N ILE A 7 8.42 13.57 -22.77
CA ILE A 7 7.11 13.97 -22.23
C ILE A 7 7.26 14.91 -21.03
N PHE A 8 8.33 14.79 -20.25
CA PHE A 8 8.63 15.69 -19.13
C PHE A 8 9.96 16.44 -19.35
N PRO A 9 10.05 17.37 -20.31
CA PRO A 9 11.21 18.24 -20.41
C PRO A 9 11.26 19.12 -19.16
N GLY A 10 12.32 18.96 -18.37
CA GLY A 10 12.44 19.63 -17.08
C GLY A 10 12.26 21.14 -17.17
N SER A 11 11.29 21.66 -16.43
CA SER A 11 11.43 22.88 -15.62
C SER A 11 10.15 23.11 -14.82
N ALA A 12 10.29 23.46 -13.54
CA ALA A 12 9.22 24.15 -12.82
C ALA A 12 9.86 25.27 -11.98
N PRO A 13 9.40 26.53 -12.12
CA PRO A 13 9.67 27.57 -11.14
C PRO A 13 9.02 27.15 -9.81
N THR A 14 9.78 27.27 -8.72
CA THR A 14 9.33 27.01 -7.35
C THR A 14 8.19 27.95 -6.93
N PRO A 15 7.09 27.44 -6.36
CA PRO A 15 6.16 28.26 -5.58
C PRO A 15 6.83 28.68 -4.26
N PRO A 16 6.46 29.84 -3.68
CA PRO A 16 6.94 30.22 -2.36
C PRO A 16 6.49 29.18 -1.30
N PRO A 17 7.29 28.95 -0.25
CA PRO A 17 6.97 27.97 0.79
C PRO A 17 5.66 28.33 1.49
N THR A 18 4.76 27.35 1.60
CA THR A 18 3.62 27.38 2.52
C THR A 18 4.17 27.48 3.96
N PRO A 19 3.56 28.28 4.86
CA PRO A 19 4.04 28.42 6.23
C PRO A 19 4.16 27.04 6.91
N VAL A 20 5.34 26.76 7.46
CA VAL A 20 5.58 25.60 8.32
C VAL A 20 4.76 25.82 9.60
N PRO A 21 3.85 24.90 10.00
CA PRO A 21 3.15 25.03 11.27
C PRO A 21 4.19 25.12 12.41
N PRO A 22 3.94 25.90 13.47
CA PRO A 22 4.94 26.13 14.48
C PRO A 22 5.37 24.80 15.11
N LYS A 23 6.67 24.49 15.00
CA LYS A 23 7.34 23.39 15.72
C LYS A 23 7.27 23.54 17.25
N ALA A 24 6.70 24.65 17.74
CA ALA A 24 6.58 25.01 19.14
C ALA A 24 5.12 24.79 19.59
N GLY A 25 4.95 23.94 20.60
CA GLY A 25 3.65 23.58 21.17
C GLY A 25 3.46 22.06 21.23
N GLU A 26 2.80 21.60 22.29
CA GLU A 26 2.38 20.21 22.42
C GLU A 26 1.31 19.90 21.37
N THR A 27 1.44 18.76 20.68
CA THR A 27 0.43 18.24 19.72
C THR A 27 -0.28 17.03 20.33
N ASP A 28 -1.38 16.57 19.71
CA ASP A 28 -2.10 15.41 20.21
C ASP A 28 -1.29 14.13 19.97
N TRP A 29 -0.87 13.89 18.72
CA TRP A 29 -0.12 12.69 18.32
C TRP A 29 1.13 13.03 17.50
N THR A 30 2.25 12.40 17.82
CA THR A 30 3.42 12.31 16.92
C THR A 30 3.69 10.86 16.53
N VAL A 31 3.73 10.63 15.21
CA VAL A 31 4.09 9.35 14.59
C VAL A 31 5.54 9.42 14.13
N LEU A 32 6.37 8.56 14.72
CA LEU A 32 7.80 8.43 14.47
C LEU A 32 8.06 7.22 13.57
N LEU A 33 8.39 7.47 12.29
CA LEU A 33 8.63 6.43 11.30
C LEU A 33 10.11 6.11 11.18
N TYR A 34 10.50 4.90 11.57
CA TYR A 34 11.84 4.37 11.42
C TYR A 34 11.89 3.43 10.21
N VAL A 35 12.32 3.99 9.06
CA VAL A 35 12.16 3.39 7.75
C VAL A 35 13.49 2.81 7.25
N ASP A 36 13.66 1.49 7.36
CA ASP A 36 14.86 0.81 6.88
C ASP A 36 14.72 0.34 5.42
N GLY A 37 14.92 1.27 4.48
CA GLY A 37 15.11 0.97 3.06
C GLY A 37 16.57 0.79 2.66
N THR A 38 17.47 0.43 3.60
CA THR A 38 18.86 0.11 3.25
C THR A 38 19.00 -1.24 2.54
N TYR A 39 17.94 -2.06 2.60
CA TYR A 39 17.76 -3.27 1.83
C TYR A 39 17.31 -2.96 0.39
N PRO A 40 18.03 -3.39 -0.64
CA PRO A 40 17.69 -3.09 -2.04
C PRO A 40 16.31 -3.57 -2.49
N ASP A 41 15.81 -4.66 -1.91
CA ASP A 41 14.50 -5.23 -2.23
C ASP A 41 13.32 -4.45 -1.62
N LEU A 42 13.57 -3.67 -0.56
CA LEU A 42 12.56 -2.81 0.08
C LEU A 42 12.68 -1.34 -0.33
N GLU A 43 13.87 -0.90 -0.72
CA GLU A 43 14.19 0.51 -0.99
C GLU A 43 13.17 1.24 -1.87
N PRO A 44 12.73 0.70 -3.03
CA PRO A 44 11.81 1.43 -3.90
C PRO A 44 10.46 1.68 -3.22
N VAL A 45 9.99 0.71 -2.44
CA VAL A 45 8.72 0.79 -1.73
C VAL A 45 8.83 1.71 -0.53
N MET A 46 9.97 1.71 0.17
CA MET A 46 10.23 2.61 1.29
C MET A 46 10.35 4.08 0.84
N ALA A 47 10.97 4.33 -0.31
CA ALA A 47 11.04 5.67 -0.89
C ALA A 47 9.64 6.19 -1.26
N GLU A 48 8.83 5.34 -1.88
CA GLU A 48 7.43 5.65 -2.16
C GLU A 48 6.62 5.91 -0.89
N SER A 49 6.83 5.11 0.15
CA SER A 49 6.18 5.23 1.46
C SER A 49 6.38 6.62 2.08
N VAL A 50 7.63 7.09 2.10
CA VAL A 50 7.98 8.42 2.61
C VAL A 50 7.38 9.52 1.73
N SER A 51 7.37 9.34 0.41
CA SER A 51 6.73 10.27 -0.52
C SER A 51 5.21 10.33 -0.31
N ASN A 52 4.56 9.21 -0.02
CA ASN A 52 3.11 9.13 0.17
C ASN A 52 2.65 9.87 1.43
N LEU A 53 3.48 9.92 2.48
CA LEU A 53 3.18 10.69 3.68
C LEU A 53 3.02 12.20 3.40
N GLU A 54 3.68 12.74 2.38
CA GLU A 54 3.53 14.14 1.97
C GLU A 54 2.14 14.46 1.41
N THR A 55 1.32 13.46 1.05
CA THR A 55 -0.08 13.68 0.68
C THR A 55 -0.92 14.14 1.87
N LEU A 56 -0.54 13.73 3.08
CA LEU A 56 -1.13 14.18 4.34
C LEU A 56 -0.40 15.42 4.86
N GLY A 57 0.90 15.28 5.10
CA GLY A 57 1.69 16.24 5.85
C GLY A 57 1.38 16.23 7.35
N SER A 58 2.26 16.87 8.12
CA SER A 58 2.00 17.19 9.53
C SER A 58 1.15 18.46 9.66
N ASP A 59 0.30 18.51 10.70
CA ASP A 59 -0.48 19.67 11.11
C ASP A 59 -0.36 19.94 12.63
N ASP A 60 -1.25 20.76 13.18
CA ASP A 60 -1.22 21.16 14.58
C ASP A 60 -1.60 20.02 15.56
N ARG A 61 -2.34 19.00 15.09
CA ARG A 61 -2.82 17.87 15.91
C ARG A 61 -2.04 16.58 15.67
N LEU A 62 -1.58 16.33 14.44
CA LEU A 62 -0.89 15.13 14.04
C LEU A 62 0.42 15.46 13.33
N ARG A 63 1.54 14.98 13.90
CA ARG A 63 2.88 15.16 13.33
C ARG A 63 3.47 13.84 12.84
N PHE A 64 4.20 13.91 11.73
CA PHE A 64 4.97 12.79 11.19
C PHE A 64 6.45 13.17 11.09
N VAL A 65 7.30 12.34 11.69
CA VAL A 65 8.76 12.47 11.60
C VAL A 65 9.31 11.16 11.08
N ALA A 66 10.05 11.19 9.98
CA ALA A 66 10.61 9.98 9.37
C ALA A 66 12.15 10.00 9.43
N GLN A 67 12.76 8.93 9.91
CA GLN A 67 14.17 8.63 9.66
C GLN A 67 14.24 7.52 8.63
N PHE A 68 14.79 7.83 7.46
CA PHE A 68 14.81 6.96 6.30
C PHE A 68 16.24 6.62 5.91
N GLY A 69 16.60 5.35 6.06
CA GLY A 69 17.81 4.77 5.49
C GLY A 69 17.52 4.27 4.09
N ARG A 70 18.34 4.64 3.12
CA ARG A 70 18.13 4.36 1.69
C ARG A 70 19.34 3.67 1.07
N SER A 71 19.09 2.56 0.39
CA SER A 71 20.07 1.87 -0.46
C SER A 71 20.29 2.65 -1.76
N SER A 72 21.42 2.44 -2.45
CA SER A 72 21.61 3.03 -3.77
C SER A 72 20.65 2.40 -4.78
N GLN A 73 20.04 3.21 -5.65
CA GLN A 73 19.13 2.74 -6.69
C GLN A 73 19.81 1.77 -7.65
N GLN A 74 21.10 1.90 -7.92
CA GLN A 74 21.84 0.91 -8.73
C GLN A 74 21.75 -0.53 -8.15
N LYS A 75 21.65 -0.66 -6.82
CA LYS A 75 21.49 -1.96 -6.17
C LYS A 75 20.03 -2.40 -6.14
N ALA A 76 19.09 -1.48 -5.93
CA ALA A 76 17.66 -1.76 -5.88
C ALA A 76 17.06 -2.06 -7.26
N HIS A 77 17.61 -1.44 -8.30
CA HIS A 77 17.21 -1.53 -9.70
C HIS A 77 18.37 -2.05 -10.58
N PRO A 78 18.72 -3.35 -10.48
CA PRO A 78 19.81 -3.92 -11.25
C PRO A 78 19.58 -3.91 -12.77
N ASP A 79 18.34 -3.67 -13.22
CA ASP A 79 17.95 -3.49 -14.63
C ASP A 79 18.24 -2.06 -15.16
N GLY A 80 18.77 -1.17 -14.32
CA GLY A 80 19.07 0.22 -14.67
C GLY A 80 17.86 1.14 -14.63
N THR A 81 16.72 0.68 -14.12
CA THR A 81 15.57 1.54 -13.82
C THR A 81 15.84 2.40 -12.58
N THR A 82 14.94 3.33 -12.30
CA THR A 82 14.98 4.23 -11.15
C THR A 82 13.56 4.39 -10.63
N ASP A 83 13.40 4.57 -9.32
CA ASP A 83 12.11 4.94 -8.75
C ASP A 83 11.67 6.38 -9.12
N GLY A 84 12.61 7.21 -9.61
CA GLY A 84 12.37 8.61 -9.92
C GLY A 84 12.15 9.50 -8.69
N ILE A 85 12.35 9.01 -7.47
CA ILE A 85 12.06 9.70 -6.21
C ILE A 85 13.36 10.25 -5.62
N ASP A 86 13.44 11.58 -5.53
CA ASP A 86 14.48 12.34 -4.84
C ASP A 86 15.93 12.03 -5.27
N GLY A 87 16.12 11.51 -6.49
CA GLY A 87 17.43 11.10 -7.01
C GLY A 87 18.05 9.88 -6.32
N ASP A 88 19.27 9.51 -6.72
CA ASP A 88 19.98 8.33 -6.18
C ASP A 88 20.90 8.70 -5.01
N TRP A 89 20.33 9.23 -3.92
CA TRP A 89 21.07 9.39 -2.68
C TRP A 89 21.03 8.09 -1.86
N LYS A 90 22.12 7.84 -1.12
CA LYS A 90 22.25 6.71 -0.20
C LYS A 90 22.69 7.19 1.18
N GLY A 91 22.41 6.39 2.20
CA GLY A 91 22.68 6.74 3.59
C GLY A 91 21.37 6.95 4.34
N THR A 92 21.37 7.77 5.37
CA THR A 92 20.22 7.95 6.26
C THR A 92 19.95 9.43 6.43
N LYS A 93 18.69 9.82 6.27
CA LYS A 93 18.21 11.18 6.44
C LYS A 93 16.99 11.21 7.36
N ARG A 94 16.78 12.35 8.00
CA ARG A 94 15.61 12.58 8.85
C ARG A 94 14.80 13.74 8.33
N TYR A 95 13.49 13.54 8.25
CA TYR A 95 12.54 14.47 7.67
C TYR A 95 11.41 14.78 8.65
N TYR A 96 11.02 16.05 8.69
CA TYR A 96 9.70 16.46 9.16
C TYR A 96 8.77 16.47 7.96
N ILE A 97 7.73 15.64 7.98
CA ILE A 97 6.86 15.50 6.81
C ILE A 97 5.96 16.72 6.70
N VAL A 98 6.00 17.37 5.55
CA VAL A 98 5.12 18.51 5.22
C VAL A 98 4.19 18.12 4.09
N LYS A 99 3.00 18.72 4.07
CA LYS A 99 2.07 18.49 2.98
C LYS A 99 2.66 19.02 1.69
N ASN A 100 2.69 18.18 0.66
CA ASN A 100 3.11 18.57 -0.69
C ASN A 100 1.86 18.82 -1.54
N PRO A 101 1.52 20.10 -1.81
CA PRO A 101 0.31 20.43 -2.56
C PRO A 101 0.29 19.83 -3.96
N ALA A 102 1.47 19.60 -4.56
CA ALA A 102 1.60 18.98 -5.88
C ALA A 102 1.25 17.48 -5.86
N LEU A 103 1.40 16.80 -4.73
CA LEU A 103 0.98 15.40 -4.57
C LEU A 103 -0.51 15.30 -4.20
N SER A 104 -1.06 16.30 -3.51
CA SER A 104 -2.53 16.41 -3.32
C SER A 104 -3.26 16.89 -4.58
N ARG A 105 -2.54 17.51 -5.52
CA ARG A 105 -3.01 17.94 -6.85
C ARG A 105 -2.39 17.10 -7.97
N LEU A 106 -2.28 15.78 -7.78
CA LEU A 106 -2.17 14.87 -8.92
C LEU A 106 -3.51 14.82 -9.69
N GLU A 107 -4.12 15.97 -9.95
CA GLU A 107 -4.89 16.24 -11.16
C GLU A 107 -3.82 16.38 -12.26
N VAL A 108 -3.43 15.25 -12.84
CA VAL A 108 -2.68 15.28 -14.10
C VAL A 108 -3.60 16.00 -15.09
N PRO A 109 -3.21 17.18 -15.62
CA PRO A 109 -4.10 17.98 -16.47
C PRO A 109 -4.59 17.12 -17.63
N LEU A 110 -5.86 17.29 -18.03
CA LEU A 110 -6.46 16.49 -19.10
C LEU A 110 -5.58 16.39 -20.36
N ALA A 111 -4.96 17.49 -20.78
CA ALA A 111 -4.02 17.54 -21.91
C ALA A 111 -2.82 16.59 -21.78
N THR A 112 -2.39 16.31 -20.54
CA THR A 112 -1.33 15.35 -20.25
C THR A 112 -1.83 13.92 -20.43
N TRP A 113 -3.06 13.62 -20.02
CA TRP A 113 -3.68 12.32 -20.29
C TRP A 113 -3.92 12.09 -21.78
N GLU A 114 -4.32 13.13 -22.51
CA GLU A 114 -4.49 13.10 -23.96
C GLU A 114 -3.16 12.77 -24.66
N SER A 115 -2.08 13.45 -24.26
CA SER A 115 -0.73 13.20 -24.77
C SER A 115 -0.22 11.78 -24.46
N VAL A 116 -0.54 11.25 -23.27
CA VAL A 116 -0.18 9.87 -22.90
C VAL A 116 -0.98 8.86 -23.73
N ALA A 117 -2.28 9.05 -23.90
CA ALA A 117 -3.11 8.17 -24.72
C ALA A 117 -2.69 8.18 -26.20
N GLU A 118 -2.28 9.33 -26.73
CA GLU A 118 -1.74 9.48 -28.09
C GLU A 118 -0.37 8.79 -28.26
N ALA A 119 0.50 8.88 -27.25
CA ALA A 119 1.82 8.28 -27.30
C ALA A 119 1.81 6.74 -27.19
N ILE A 120 0.80 6.17 -26.52
CA ILE A 120 0.63 4.72 -26.32
C ILE A 120 -0.81 4.27 -26.64
N PRO A 121 -1.24 4.40 -27.91
CA PRO A 121 -2.65 4.22 -28.31
C PRO A 121 -3.15 2.79 -28.10
N GLU A 122 -2.25 1.80 -28.03
CA GLU A 122 -2.59 0.40 -27.78
C GLU A 122 -2.79 0.07 -26.29
N ASN A 123 -2.47 1.00 -25.38
CA ASN A 123 -2.51 0.77 -23.95
C ASN A 123 -3.89 1.15 -23.33
N PRO A 124 -4.72 0.17 -22.94
CA PRO A 124 -6.06 0.43 -22.43
C PRO A 124 -6.08 1.18 -21.08
N LEU A 125 -4.99 1.15 -20.30
CA LEU A 125 -4.89 1.94 -19.06
C LEU A 125 -4.80 3.45 -19.33
N ALA A 126 -4.09 3.84 -20.40
CA ALA A 126 -3.93 5.24 -20.77
C ALA A 126 -5.27 5.85 -21.17
N HIS A 127 -6.03 5.13 -21.99
CA HIS A 127 -7.39 5.53 -22.40
C HIS A 127 -8.39 5.51 -21.24
N TYR A 128 -8.24 4.59 -20.30
CA TYR A 128 -9.08 4.56 -19.10
C TYR A 128 -8.80 5.73 -18.16
N ALA A 129 -7.53 6.00 -17.84
CA ALA A 129 -7.15 7.11 -16.97
C ALA A 129 -7.54 8.46 -17.58
N LEU A 130 -7.37 8.61 -18.90
CA LEU A 130 -7.92 9.74 -19.66
C LEU A 130 -9.44 9.84 -19.53
N ALA A 131 -10.15 8.72 -19.60
CA ALA A 131 -11.60 8.69 -19.47
C ALA A 131 -12.10 8.97 -18.04
N GLU A 132 -11.38 8.59 -17.00
CA GLU A 132 -11.67 9.02 -15.63
C GLU A 132 -11.37 10.50 -15.42
N ALA A 133 -10.28 11.03 -15.98
CA ALA A 133 -10.02 12.46 -15.99
C ALA A 133 -11.17 13.22 -16.68
N TYR A 134 -11.65 12.73 -17.83
CA TYR A 134 -12.86 13.26 -18.49
C TYR A 134 -14.14 13.08 -17.66
N ALA A 135 -14.27 12.03 -16.85
CA ALA A 135 -15.46 11.80 -16.01
C ALA A 135 -15.49 12.71 -14.77
N GLN A 136 -14.32 13.14 -14.29
CA GLN A 136 -14.17 14.07 -13.17
C GLN A 136 -14.28 15.53 -13.63
N GLU A 137 -13.66 15.87 -14.77
CA GLU A 137 -13.58 17.26 -15.26
C GLU A 137 -14.63 17.60 -16.34
N GLY A 138 -15.22 16.58 -16.98
CA GLY A 138 -16.04 16.72 -18.20
C GLY A 138 -15.17 16.77 -19.46
N SER A 139 -15.58 16.12 -20.55
CA SER A 139 -14.90 16.21 -21.85
C SER A 139 -15.59 17.22 -22.76
N PRO A 140 -14.95 18.36 -23.10
CA PRO A 140 -15.54 19.28 -24.07
C PRO A 140 -15.65 18.62 -25.47
N LEU A 141 -14.78 17.65 -25.77
CA LEU A 141 -14.73 16.96 -27.06
C LEU A 141 -15.92 16.01 -27.24
N LEU A 142 -16.43 15.97 -28.46
CA LEU A 142 -17.44 15.03 -28.90
C LEU A 142 -16.80 13.69 -29.28
N ARG A 143 -17.54 12.63 -29.03
CA ARG A 143 -17.37 11.28 -29.55
C ARG A 143 -18.62 10.90 -30.35
N THR A 144 -18.52 9.89 -31.19
CA THR A 144 -19.65 9.46 -32.03
C THR A 144 -20.88 9.06 -31.23
N ARG A 145 -20.70 8.50 -30.04
CA ARG A 145 -21.80 8.18 -29.13
C ARG A 145 -22.45 9.42 -28.50
N ASN A 146 -21.75 10.56 -28.39
CA ASN A 146 -22.33 11.77 -27.78
C ASN A 146 -23.49 12.33 -28.61
N ILE A 147 -23.62 11.93 -29.88
CA ILE A 147 -24.80 12.19 -30.69
C ILE A 147 -25.82 11.08 -30.40
N LEU A 148 -26.87 11.43 -29.64
CA LEU A 148 -27.96 10.55 -29.20
C LEU A 148 -28.92 10.21 -30.35
N ASP A 149 -29.14 11.15 -31.26
CA ASP A 149 -30.00 11.01 -32.43
C ASP A 149 -29.27 11.48 -33.70
N TRP A 150 -28.55 10.55 -34.33
CA TRP A 150 -27.79 10.82 -35.56
C TRP A 150 -28.68 11.30 -36.72
N PRO A 151 -29.82 10.65 -37.05
CA PRO A 151 -30.76 11.16 -38.04
C PRO A 151 -31.23 12.60 -37.77
N GLY A 152 -31.72 12.89 -36.57
CA GLY A 152 -32.19 14.22 -36.19
C GLY A 152 -31.08 15.27 -36.27
N PHE A 153 -29.88 14.93 -35.80
CA PHE A 153 -28.70 15.78 -35.86
C PHE A 153 -28.29 16.14 -37.30
N LEU A 154 -28.21 15.15 -38.19
CA LEU A 154 -27.85 15.37 -39.60
C LEU A 154 -28.93 16.14 -40.35
N GLU A 155 -30.21 15.85 -40.10
CA GLU A 155 -31.31 16.60 -40.71
C GLU A 155 -31.32 18.06 -40.28
N SER A 156 -31.03 18.35 -39.01
CA SER A 156 -30.92 19.70 -38.48
C SER A 156 -29.76 20.46 -39.15
N LEU A 157 -28.57 19.86 -39.21
CA LEU A 157 -27.41 20.44 -39.90
C LEU A 157 -27.65 20.62 -41.42
N LYS A 158 -28.36 19.69 -42.06
CA LYS A 158 -28.72 19.79 -43.48
C LYS A 158 -29.69 20.95 -43.72
N LYS A 159 -30.71 21.11 -42.86
CA LYS A 159 -31.65 22.25 -42.91
C LYS A 159 -30.96 23.59 -42.64
N ALA A 160 -29.95 23.61 -41.77
CA ALA A 160 -29.17 24.81 -41.47
C ALA A 160 -28.37 25.36 -42.68
N GLY A 161 -28.16 24.55 -43.71
CA GLY A 161 -27.58 24.99 -44.99
C GLY A 161 -28.52 25.82 -45.85
N ASN A 162 -29.80 25.97 -45.49
CA ASN A 162 -30.76 26.82 -46.18
C ASN A 162 -30.62 28.30 -45.75
N PRO A 163 -30.64 29.27 -46.68
CA PRO A 163 -30.68 30.71 -46.41
C PRO A 163 -31.76 31.20 -45.42
N ASP A 164 -32.77 30.39 -45.11
CA ASP A 164 -33.84 30.70 -44.15
C ASP A 164 -33.65 30.02 -42.76
N GLY A 165 -32.58 29.24 -42.57
CA GLY A 165 -32.31 28.54 -41.30
C GLY A 165 -31.82 29.45 -40.17
N PRO A 166 -31.85 29.00 -38.90
CA PRO A 166 -31.37 29.78 -37.76
C PRO A 166 -29.92 30.26 -37.97
N PRO A 167 -29.62 31.57 -37.82
CA PRO A 167 -28.29 32.14 -38.12
C PRO A 167 -27.14 31.43 -37.41
N ILE A 168 -27.34 31.03 -36.16
CA ILE A 168 -26.32 30.35 -35.35
C ILE A 168 -26.03 28.92 -35.82
N LEU A 169 -27.04 28.18 -36.30
CA LEU A 169 -26.83 26.86 -36.89
C LEU A 169 -26.18 26.96 -38.26
N ARG A 170 -26.44 28.04 -38.99
CA ARG A 170 -25.78 28.35 -40.27
C ARG A 170 -24.30 28.64 -40.09
N GLN A 171 -23.92 29.41 -39.06
CA GLN A 171 -22.50 29.67 -38.72
C GLN A 171 -21.74 28.35 -38.50
N LEU A 172 -22.30 27.45 -37.70
CA LEU A 172 -21.74 26.11 -37.48
C LEU A 172 -21.65 25.33 -38.80
N ARG A 173 -22.72 25.32 -39.59
CA ARG A 173 -22.82 24.59 -40.86
C ARG A 173 -21.86 25.11 -41.95
N ASP A 174 -21.59 26.41 -41.96
CA ASP A 174 -20.69 27.08 -42.91
C ASP A 174 -19.22 26.82 -42.60
N LYS A 175 -18.86 26.63 -41.34
CA LYS A 175 -17.49 26.32 -40.92
C LYS A 175 -17.10 24.85 -41.09
N LEU A 176 -18.07 23.94 -41.32
CA LEU A 176 -17.75 22.53 -41.62
C LEU A 176 -16.91 22.37 -42.91
N THR A 177 -16.02 21.39 -42.91
CA THR A 177 -15.19 20.99 -44.06
C THR A 177 -16.05 20.47 -45.21
N SER A 178 -15.56 20.57 -46.44
CA SER A 178 -16.25 20.04 -47.63
C SER A 178 -16.59 18.55 -47.51
N GLY A 179 -15.75 17.76 -46.84
CA GLY A 179 -15.99 16.35 -46.57
C GLY A 179 -17.21 16.11 -45.67
N SER A 180 -17.27 16.79 -44.51
CA SER A 180 -18.41 16.68 -43.60
C SER A 180 -19.69 17.22 -44.22
N LYS A 181 -19.61 18.33 -44.96
CA LYS A 181 -20.74 18.90 -45.71
C LYS A 181 -21.29 17.93 -46.75
N ALA A 182 -20.43 17.26 -47.52
CA ALA A 182 -20.87 16.28 -48.51
C ALA A 182 -21.61 15.09 -47.88
N ILE A 183 -21.16 14.62 -46.71
CA ILE A 183 -21.84 13.56 -45.96
C ILE A 183 -23.23 14.04 -45.49
N ILE A 184 -23.30 15.24 -44.91
CA ILE A 184 -24.56 15.83 -44.41
C ILE A 184 -25.54 16.08 -45.57
N ASP A 185 -25.09 16.68 -46.67
CA ASP A 185 -25.94 16.99 -47.82
C ASP A 185 -26.41 15.73 -48.55
N GLY A 186 -25.56 14.71 -48.61
CA GLY A 186 -25.88 13.40 -49.17
C GLY A 186 -26.81 12.55 -48.29
N TYR A 187 -27.03 12.92 -47.03
CA TYR A 187 -27.84 12.14 -46.10
C TYR A 187 -29.31 12.06 -46.54
N ILE A 188 -29.84 10.84 -46.62
CA ILE A 188 -31.26 10.57 -46.91
C ILE A 188 -31.96 10.21 -45.58
N PRO A 189 -33.08 10.87 -45.23
CA PRO A 189 -33.84 10.56 -44.02
C PRO A 189 -34.16 9.06 -43.89
N GLY A 190 -33.85 8.49 -42.73
CA GLY A 190 -34.02 7.06 -42.44
C GLY A 190 -32.84 6.17 -42.88
N GLN A 191 -31.81 6.73 -43.52
CA GLN A 191 -30.57 6.00 -43.81
C GLN A 191 -29.73 5.81 -42.53
N VAL A 192 -29.13 4.63 -42.38
CA VAL A 192 -28.13 4.37 -41.34
C VAL A 192 -26.81 5.04 -41.74
N VAL A 193 -26.26 5.85 -40.85
CA VAL A 193 -24.98 6.53 -41.04
C VAL A 193 -23.85 5.57 -40.66
N GLY A 194 -22.90 5.34 -41.57
CA GLY A 194 -21.73 4.50 -41.31
C GLY A 194 -20.74 5.16 -40.34
N ASP A 195 -19.97 4.36 -39.61
CA ASP A 195 -19.11 4.86 -38.53
C ASP A 195 -17.98 5.76 -39.03
N ASP A 196 -17.39 5.49 -40.21
CA ASP A 196 -16.41 6.39 -40.84
C ASP A 196 -16.99 7.78 -41.11
N SER A 197 -18.26 7.84 -41.50
CA SER A 197 -18.96 9.10 -41.75
C SER A 197 -19.25 9.85 -40.45
N LYS A 198 -19.60 9.13 -39.38
CA LYS A 198 -19.78 9.71 -38.04
C LYS A 198 -18.47 10.26 -37.51
N SER A 199 -17.40 9.47 -37.53
CA SER A 199 -16.08 9.88 -37.02
C SER A 199 -15.57 11.14 -37.73
N ARG A 200 -15.69 11.19 -39.05
CA ARG A 200 -15.27 12.37 -39.83
C ARG A 200 -16.05 13.64 -39.48
N ILE A 201 -17.35 13.52 -39.17
CA ILE A 201 -18.17 14.64 -38.73
C ILE A 201 -17.76 15.07 -37.31
N ILE A 202 -17.51 14.12 -36.40
CA ILE A 202 -17.10 14.39 -35.03
C ILE A 202 -15.72 15.07 -34.97
N GLU A 203 -14.73 14.56 -35.70
CA GLU A 203 -13.39 15.15 -35.78
C GLU A 203 -13.49 16.61 -36.20
N ASN A 204 -14.23 16.89 -37.28
CA ASN A 204 -14.40 18.25 -37.75
C ASN A 204 -15.14 19.13 -36.73
N LEU A 205 -16.16 18.62 -36.04
CA LEU A 205 -16.84 19.38 -34.99
C LEU A 205 -15.91 19.68 -33.82
N ASN A 206 -15.04 18.76 -33.44
CA ASN A 206 -14.05 18.99 -32.38
C ASN A 206 -13.05 20.07 -32.76
N ASP A 207 -12.55 20.08 -34.00
CA ASP A 207 -11.70 21.17 -34.50
C ASP A 207 -12.41 22.54 -34.38
N LEU A 208 -13.71 22.57 -34.70
CA LEU A 208 -14.52 23.79 -34.59
C LEU A 208 -14.73 24.23 -33.15
N LEU A 209 -14.83 23.32 -32.18
CA LEU A 209 -15.03 23.66 -30.77
C LEU A 209 -13.84 24.46 -30.22
N GLU A 210 -12.66 24.39 -30.82
CA GLU A 210 -11.48 25.17 -30.43
C GLU A 210 -11.54 26.63 -30.92
N GLU A 211 -12.41 26.93 -31.89
CA GLU A 211 -12.49 28.26 -32.51
C GLU A 211 -13.18 29.28 -31.58
N LYS A 212 -12.45 30.34 -31.20
CA LYS A 212 -12.98 31.44 -30.35
C LYS A 212 -14.15 32.21 -30.98
N ASP A 213 -14.30 32.14 -32.30
CA ASP A 213 -15.34 32.78 -33.10
C ASP A 213 -16.36 31.79 -33.67
N LEU A 214 -16.44 30.54 -33.16
CA LEU A 214 -17.41 29.56 -33.63
C LEU A 214 -18.85 30.10 -33.60
N PHE A 215 -19.24 30.73 -32.49
CA PHE A 215 -20.55 31.37 -32.32
C PHE A 215 -20.42 32.87 -32.04
N ALA A 216 -21.20 33.70 -32.72
CA ALA A 216 -21.33 35.12 -32.38
C ALA A 216 -21.91 35.29 -30.97
N ARG A 217 -21.43 36.29 -30.21
CA ARG A 217 -21.77 36.43 -28.78
C ARG A 217 -23.25 36.76 -28.58
N GLU A 218 -23.78 37.57 -29.50
CA GLU A 218 -25.16 38.04 -29.53
C GLU A 218 -26.12 36.87 -29.78
N ASP A 219 -25.76 35.99 -30.72
CA ASP A 219 -26.55 34.81 -31.04
C ASP A 219 -26.50 33.76 -29.90
N ALA A 220 -25.33 33.60 -29.27
CA ALA A 220 -25.10 32.68 -28.16
C ALA A 220 -25.94 32.99 -26.91
N GLN A 221 -26.34 34.25 -26.69
CA GLN A 221 -27.19 34.65 -25.55
C GLN A 221 -28.62 34.07 -25.64
N SER A 222 -29.07 33.73 -26.84
CA SER A 222 -30.40 33.15 -27.07
C SER A 222 -30.44 31.63 -26.86
N ILE A 223 -29.27 30.97 -26.72
CA ILE A 223 -29.19 29.54 -26.53
C ILE A 223 -29.56 29.18 -25.07
N PRO A 224 -30.45 28.19 -24.87
CA PRO A 224 -30.73 27.67 -23.54
C PRO A 224 -29.52 26.91 -22.95
N ILE A 225 -28.73 27.61 -22.12
CA ILE A 225 -27.50 27.10 -21.48
C ILE A 225 -27.53 27.19 -19.94
N GLY A 226 -26.74 26.36 -19.28
CA GLY A 226 -26.58 26.33 -17.82
C GLY A 226 -25.71 27.45 -17.26
N ASP A 227 -25.67 27.57 -15.93
CA ASP A 227 -25.03 28.72 -15.25
C ASP A 227 -23.51 28.79 -15.47
N ASP A 228 -22.82 27.65 -15.53
CA ASP A 228 -21.39 27.59 -15.85
C ASP A 228 -21.09 28.19 -17.23
N ALA A 229 -21.93 27.89 -18.22
CA ALA A 229 -21.80 28.43 -19.57
C ALA A 229 -22.11 29.94 -19.61
N LYS A 230 -23.07 30.42 -18.81
CA LYS A 230 -23.35 31.86 -18.68
C LYS A 230 -22.16 32.61 -18.09
N LEU A 231 -21.47 32.03 -17.10
CA LEU A 231 -20.27 32.62 -16.51
C LEU A 231 -19.13 32.75 -17.53
N LEU A 232 -18.93 31.72 -18.36
CA LEU A 232 -17.94 31.76 -19.44
C LEU A 232 -18.34 32.75 -20.54
N LEU A 233 -19.61 32.77 -20.95
CA LEU A 233 -20.14 33.69 -21.95
C LEU A 233 -20.08 35.17 -21.50
N ALA A 234 -20.06 35.43 -20.19
CA ALA A 234 -19.91 36.76 -19.61
C ALA A 234 -18.47 37.30 -19.71
N LYS A 235 -17.46 36.43 -19.83
CA LYS A 235 -16.06 36.84 -20.00
C LYS A 235 -15.84 37.50 -21.37
N GLU A 236 -14.83 38.36 -21.47
CA GLU A 236 -14.35 38.84 -22.77
C GLU A 236 -13.73 37.66 -23.55
N LYS A 237 -14.10 37.48 -24.82
CA LYS A 237 -13.63 36.35 -25.64
C LYS A 237 -12.10 36.26 -25.73
N SER A 238 -11.40 37.39 -25.77
CA SER A 238 -9.93 37.44 -25.78
C SER A 238 -9.28 36.93 -24.48
N LYS A 239 -10.04 36.93 -23.38
CA LYS A 239 -9.59 36.50 -22.04
C LYS A 239 -9.94 35.05 -21.73
N LEU A 240 -10.71 34.37 -22.58
CA LEU A 240 -10.95 32.93 -22.44
C LEU A 240 -9.68 32.15 -22.78
N THR A 241 -9.34 31.19 -21.92
CA THR A 241 -8.32 30.18 -22.23
C THR A 241 -8.80 29.24 -23.34
N GLU A 242 -7.91 28.41 -23.88
CA GLU A 242 -8.26 27.39 -24.88
C GLU A 242 -9.28 26.39 -24.33
N VAL A 243 -9.07 25.92 -23.10
CA VAL A 243 -9.99 25.00 -22.41
C VAL A 243 -11.35 25.66 -22.11
N GLU A 244 -11.36 26.92 -21.69
CA GLU A 244 -12.60 27.66 -21.46
C GLU A 244 -13.37 27.94 -22.76
N THR A 245 -12.65 28.14 -23.88
CA THR A 245 -13.23 28.29 -25.21
C THR A 245 -13.92 27.00 -25.65
N LEU A 246 -13.19 25.88 -25.54
CA LEU A 246 -13.68 24.53 -25.80
C LEU A 246 -14.95 24.20 -24.99
N LEU A 247 -14.91 24.44 -23.68
CA LEU A 247 -16.06 24.20 -22.79
C LEU A 247 -17.25 25.08 -23.12
N LEU A 248 -17.03 26.38 -23.36
CA LEU A 248 -18.10 27.29 -23.74
C LEU A 248 -18.76 26.85 -25.05
N ASN A 249 -17.96 26.56 -26.08
CA ASN A 249 -18.45 26.11 -27.37
C ASN A 249 -19.20 24.78 -27.27
N ARG A 250 -18.72 23.86 -26.41
CA ARG A 250 -19.42 22.60 -26.14
C ARG A 250 -20.78 22.85 -25.48
N TYR A 251 -20.87 23.70 -24.45
CA TYR A 251 -22.15 24.01 -23.82
C TYR A 251 -23.14 24.70 -24.75
N LEU A 252 -22.65 25.57 -25.64
CA LEU A 252 -23.49 26.19 -26.66
C LEU A 252 -24.01 25.16 -27.66
N LEU A 253 -23.16 24.23 -28.08
CA LEU A 253 -23.56 23.14 -28.96
C LEU A 253 -24.61 22.22 -28.32
N GLU A 254 -24.46 21.89 -27.03
CA GLU A 254 -25.48 21.14 -26.27
C GLU A 254 -26.80 21.90 -26.17
N GLY A 255 -26.74 23.21 -25.96
CA GLY A 255 -27.93 24.05 -25.91
C GLY A 255 -28.64 24.17 -27.26
N LEU A 256 -27.91 24.06 -28.38
CA LEU A 256 -28.47 24.03 -29.74
C LEU A 256 -29.12 22.69 -30.08
N TYR A 257 -28.59 21.60 -29.53
CA TYR A 257 -28.99 20.23 -29.83
C TYR A 257 -29.39 19.48 -28.55
N GLN A 258 -30.41 20.01 -27.87
CA GLN A 258 -30.79 19.54 -26.53
C GLN A 258 -31.23 18.08 -26.48
N ASN A 259 -31.74 17.55 -27.59
CA ASN A 259 -32.24 16.18 -27.68
C ASN A 259 -31.26 15.27 -28.44
N GLU A 260 -30.44 15.86 -29.31
CA GLU A 260 -29.57 15.15 -30.22
C GLU A 260 -28.15 14.98 -29.67
N ILE A 261 -27.71 15.82 -28.71
CA ILE A 261 -26.37 15.75 -28.13
C ILE A 261 -26.44 15.57 -26.60
N SER A 262 -25.71 14.57 -26.11
CA SER A 262 -25.55 14.32 -24.68
C SER A 262 -24.74 15.44 -24.00
N LYS A 263 -25.07 15.74 -22.74
CA LYS A 263 -24.31 16.69 -21.93
C LYS A 263 -22.87 16.23 -21.72
N CYS A 264 -21.92 17.17 -21.76
CA CYS A 264 -20.48 16.96 -21.57
C CYS A 264 -20.12 16.32 -20.22
N ARG A 265 -21.00 16.45 -19.21
CA ARG A 265 -20.84 15.83 -17.89
C ARG A 265 -21.62 14.52 -17.70
N ASP A 266 -22.20 13.98 -18.76
CA ASP A 266 -22.91 12.70 -18.68
C ASP A 266 -21.91 11.55 -18.62
N LYS A 267 -21.86 10.88 -17.46
CA LYS A 267 -20.83 9.89 -17.13
C LYS A 267 -20.87 8.65 -18.01
N GLU A 268 -22.03 8.29 -18.55
CA GLU A 268 -22.17 7.17 -19.49
C GLU A 268 -21.56 7.49 -20.86
N MET A 269 -21.42 8.78 -21.18
CA MET A 269 -21.08 9.29 -22.52
C MET A 269 -19.65 9.82 -22.61
N THR A 270 -18.92 9.91 -21.50
CA THR A 270 -17.51 10.36 -21.43
C THR A 270 -16.49 9.24 -21.14
N GLY A 271 -16.91 8.06 -20.64
CA GLY A 271 -16.05 6.91 -20.30
C GLY A 271 -15.46 6.10 -21.49
N PRO A 272 -14.68 5.03 -21.33
CA PRO A 272 -14.34 4.12 -22.44
C PRO A 272 -15.58 3.45 -23.07
N SER A 273 -15.48 2.93 -24.30
CA SER A 273 -16.52 2.08 -24.92
C SER A 273 -16.67 0.75 -24.16
N LYS A 274 -17.80 0.04 -24.35
CA LYS A 274 -18.00 -1.29 -23.73
C LYS A 274 -16.91 -2.29 -24.11
N GLU A 275 -16.36 -2.20 -25.32
CA GLU A 275 -15.29 -3.06 -25.79
C GLU A 275 -13.93 -2.70 -25.18
N GLU A 276 -13.65 -1.41 -24.99
CA GLU A 276 -12.46 -0.95 -24.26
C GLU A 276 -12.54 -1.29 -22.77
N TYR A 277 -13.73 -1.18 -22.17
CA TYR A 277 -14.01 -1.67 -20.83
C TYR A 277 -13.79 -3.18 -20.74
N ALA A 278 -14.36 -3.96 -21.65
CA ALA A 278 -14.19 -5.41 -21.68
C ALA A 278 -12.73 -5.81 -21.92
N LYS A 279 -11.97 -5.03 -22.71
CA LYS A 279 -10.53 -5.25 -22.94
C LYS A 279 -9.71 -4.91 -21.70
N ALA A 280 -10.00 -3.80 -21.02
CA ALA A 280 -9.36 -3.42 -19.76
C ALA A 280 -9.67 -4.42 -18.63
N GLU A 281 -10.92 -4.88 -18.54
CA GLU A 281 -11.39 -5.90 -17.61
C GLU A 281 -10.71 -7.25 -17.88
N LYS A 282 -10.66 -7.69 -19.14
CA LYS A 282 -9.97 -8.93 -19.54
C LYS A 282 -8.46 -8.91 -19.27
N LEU A 283 -7.85 -7.73 -19.22
CA LEU A 283 -6.42 -7.54 -18.94
C LEU A 283 -6.13 -7.25 -17.46
N GLY A 284 -7.13 -7.17 -16.59
CA GLY A 284 -6.98 -6.99 -15.14
C GLY A 284 -6.65 -5.55 -14.71
N TYR A 285 -7.09 -4.56 -15.49
CA TYR A 285 -6.71 -3.15 -15.33
C TYR A 285 -7.77 -2.28 -14.63
N MET A 286 -9.01 -2.76 -14.51
CA MET A 286 -10.15 -2.00 -13.98
C MET A 286 -10.17 -1.85 -12.45
N SER A 287 -9.49 -2.74 -11.75
CA SER A 287 -9.34 -2.82 -10.29
C SER A 287 -8.23 -1.96 -9.73
N ILE A 288 -7.15 -1.79 -10.51
CA ILE A 288 -5.99 -0.93 -10.26
C ILE A 288 -6.42 0.53 -10.09
N ILE A 289 -7.54 0.91 -10.71
CA ILE A 289 -7.93 2.31 -10.85
C ILE A 289 -9.09 2.71 -9.93
N ARG A 290 -9.98 1.78 -9.58
CA ARG A 290 -11.22 2.12 -8.88
C ARG A 290 -11.08 2.43 -7.39
N GLU A 291 -9.98 2.08 -6.71
CA GLU A 291 -9.90 2.32 -5.25
C GLU A 291 -8.67 3.08 -4.70
N GLU A 292 -7.52 3.23 -5.37
CA GLU A 292 -6.35 3.90 -4.75
C GLU A 292 -5.45 4.76 -5.68
N ASN A 293 -6.03 5.36 -6.73
CA ASN A 293 -5.22 5.80 -7.86
C ASN A 293 -4.82 7.29 -7.92
N PRO A 294 -4.11 7.81 -6.91
CA PRO A 294 -2.99 8.72 -7.19
C PRO A 294 -1.67 7.96 -7.26
N VAL A 295 -1.51 6.86 -6.48
CA VAL A 295 -0.23 6.20 -6.15
C VAL A 295 0.39 5.47 -7.34
N LEU A 296 -0.39 4.89 -8.26
CA LEU A 296 0.19 4.24 -9.44
C LEU A 296 0.58 5.24 -10.53
N ILE A 297 -0.10 6.39 -10.59
CA ILE A 297 0.32 7.56 -11.39
C ILE A 297 1.61 8.14 -10.81
N MET A 298 1.80 8.04 -9.49
CA MET A 298 2.96 8.54 -8.79
C MET A 298 4.28 7.91 -9.24
N ARG A 299 4.26 6.62 -9.58
CA ARG A 299 5.43 5.83 -9.99
C ARG A 299 6.12 6.32 -11.28
N TRP A 300 5.49 7.22 -12.05
CA TRP A 300 5.96 7.64 -13.38
C TRP A 300 6.45 9.10 -13.45
N THR A 301 6.39 9.84 -12.34
CA THR A 301 6.83 11.25 -12.30
C THR A 301 8.10 11.40 -11.47
N ARG A 302 9.13 12.07 -12.01
CA ARG A 302 10.30 12.44 -11.21
C ARG A 302 9.86 13.34 -10.04
N ARG A 303 10.23 12.97 -8.82
CA ARG A 303 9.87 13.66 -7.58
C ARG A 303 11.10 14.12 -6.84
N THR A 304 10.91 15.12 -6.01
CA THR A 304 11.83 15.45 -4.92
C THR A 304 11.00 15.55 -3.65
N TYR A 305 11.57 15.13 -2.53
CA TYR A 305 10.87 15.30 -1.25
C TYR A 305 10.68 16.79 -0.97
N LYS A 306 9.46 17.20 -0.64
CA LYS A 306 9.17 18.55 -0.14
C LYS A 306 9.33 18.65 1.38
N SER A 307 9.26 17.52 2.07
CA SER A 307 9.49 17.38 3.49
C SER A 307 10.78 18.06 3.92
N GLU A 308 10.72 18.71 5.09
CA GLU A 308 11.86 19.46 5.61
C GLU A 308 12.93 18.47 6.08
N LEU A 309 14.14 18.58 5.52
CA LEU A 309 15.30 17.81 5.98
C LEU A 309 15.75 18.34 7.35
N LEU A 310 15.48 17.57 8.40
CA LEU A 310 15.91 17.88 9.77
C LEU A 310 17.38 17.54 10.01
N ALA A 311 17.86 16.43 9.43
CA ALA A 311 19.25 16.00 9.53
C ALA A 311 19.65 15.10 8.36
N ASP A 312 20.87 15.29 7.86
CA ASP A 312 21.56 14.29 7.03
C ASP A 312 22.51 13.50 7.95
N LEU A 313 22.20 12.21 8.17
CA LEU A 313 22.92 11.34 9.08
C LEU A 313 23.99 10.50 8.35
N GLY A 314 24.23 10.76 7.07
CA GLY A 314 25.24 10.09 6.27
C GLY A 314 25.08 8.56 6.30
N ASN A 315 26.15 7.82 6.57
CA ASN A 315 26.12 6.35 6.58
C ASN A 315 25.66 5.73 7.92
N THR A 316 24.86 6.46 8.70
CA THR A 316 24.30 5.90 9.95
C THR A 316 23.45 4.68 9.64
N SER A 317 23.74 3.56 10.29
CA SER A 317 23.05 2.29 10.05
C SER A 317 21.67 2.29 10.70
N MET A 318 20.63 1.93 9.94
CA MET A 318 19.29 1.71 10.48
C MET A 318 19.20 0.41 11.30
N GLN A 319 20.21 -0.45 11.23
CA GLN A 319 20.23 -1.80 11.83
C GLN A 319 20.89 -1.82 13.21
N ARG A 320 20.87 -0.68 13.91
CA ARG A 320 21.49 -0.51 15.23
C ARG A 320 20.49 0.02 16.25
N PRO A 321 20.43 -0.58 17.45
CA PRO A 321 19.52 -0.10 18.51
C PRO A 321 19.84 1.33 18.93
N GLU A 322 21.10 1.77 18.86
CA GLU A 322 21.47 3.16 19.17
C GLU A 322 20.85 4.14 18.18
N SER A 323 20.77 3.78 16.90
CA SER A 323 20.16 4.64 15.86
C SER A 323 18.65 4.76 16.03
N LEU A 324 17.98 3.71 16.50
CA LEU A 324 16.57 3.75 16.90
C LEU A 324 16.37 4.62 18.15
N ARG A 325 17.18 4.40 19.19
CA ARG A 325 17.13 5.20 20.43
C ARG A 325 17.31 6.68 20.14
N ASP A 326 18.37 7.03 19.42
CA ASP A 326 18.71 8.43 19.12
C ASP A 326 17.61 9.09 18.29
N PHE A 327 17.00 8.36 17.35
CA PHE A 327 15.85 8.83 16.59
C PHE A 327 14.67 9.16 17.49
N ILE A 328 14.25 8.22 18.34
CA ILE A 328 13.10 8.43 19.24
C ILE A 328 13.37 9.56 20.22
N ALA A 329 14.53 9.53 20.91
CA ALA A 329 14.87 10.52 21.93
C ALA A 329 14.91 11.94 21.35
N SER A 330 15.62 12.14 20.24
CA SER A 330 15.72 13.46 19.62
C SER A 330 14.39 13.94 19.04
N SER A 331 13.57 13.04 18.49
CA SER A 331 12.26 13.41 17.96
C SER A 331 11.26 13.77 19.06
N MET A 332 11.23 13.03 20.18
CA MET A 332 10.41 13.38 21.34
C MET A 332 10.83 14.75 21.89
N LYS A 333 12.13 15.00 22.03
CA LYS A 333 12.66 16.31 22.47
C LYS A 333 12.23 17.45 21.55
N GLN A 334 12.34 17.26 20.24
CA GLN A 334 12.06 18.29 19.24
C GLN A 334 10.55 18.49 18.99
N PHE A 335 9.73 17.45 19.16
CA PHE A 335 8.30 17.43 18.86
C PHE A 335 7.48 16.96 20.08
N PRO A 336 7.26 17.84 21.07
CA PRO A 336 6.40 17.57 22.23
C PRO A 336 4.99 17.11 21.82
N SER A 337 4.48 16.02 22.41
CA SER A 337 3.15 15.46 22.11
C SER A 337 2.55 14.74 23.31
N LYS A 338 1.22 14.68 23.40
CA LYS A 338 0.52 13.88 24.40
C LYS A 338 0.74 12.38 24.18
N HIS A 339 0.72 11.95 22.92
CA HIS A 339 0.90 10.56 22.53
C HIS A 339 2.00 10.38 21.48
N TYR A 340 2.75 9.28 21.61
CA TYR A 340 3.79 8.88 20.67
C TYR A 340 3.55 7.48 20.12
N MET A 341 3.52 7.38 18.80
CA MET A 341 3.51 6.12 18.06
C MET A 341 4.85 5.94 17.35
N VAL A 342 5.55 4.84 17.61
CA VAL A 342 6.77 4.49 16.87
C VAL A 342 6.44 3.38 15.89
N VAL A 343 6.75 3.65 14.64
CA VAL A 343 6.55 2.72 13.53
C VAL A 343 7.90 2.21 13.08
N MET A 344 8.13 0.91 13.17
CA MET A 344 9.30 0.26 12.59
C MET A 344 8.94 -0.38 11.26
N MET A 345 9.74 -0.09 10.23
CA MET A 345 9.55 -0.60 8.88
C MET A 345 10.82 -1.25 8.37
N GLY A 346 10.71 -2.48 7.88
CA GLY A 346 11.81 -3.22 7.31
C GLY A 346 11.50 -4.71 7.23
N HIS A 347 12.55 -5.53 7.12
CA HIS A 347 12.40 -6.98 7.25
C HIS A 347 12.06 -7.35 8.68
N GLY A 348 11.14 -8.29 8.85
CA GLY A 348 10.75 -8.85 10.14
C GLY A 348 10.92 -10.36 10.18
N SER A 349 11.35 -10.87 11.33
CA SER A 349 11.73 -12.27 11.52
C SER A 349 11.26 -12.80 12.88
N ALA A 350 10.04 -12.42 13.29
CA ALA A 350 9.42 -12.85 14.55
C ALA A 350 10.34 -12.61 15.77
N TRP A 351 10.69 -13.67 16.50
CA TRP A 351 11.57 -13.60 17.67
C TRP A 351 12.99 -13.11 17.38
N GLN A 352 13.45 -13.11 16.11
CA GLN A 352 14.73 -12.48 15.73
C GLN A 352 14.63 -10.96 15.61
N GLY A 353 13.40 -10.41 15.54
CA GLY A 353 13.12 -8.98 15.52
C GLY A 353 12.97 -8.41 14.12
N THR A 354 13.29 -7.12 13.97
CA THR A 354 13.12 -6.37 12.71
C THR A 354 14.34 -5.51 12.41
N SER A 355 14.67 -5.36 11.13
CA SER A 355 15.80 -4.54 10.66
C SER A 355 17.14 -4.96 11.31
N GLU A 356 17.37 -6.26 11.47
CA GLU A 356 18.49 -6.86 12.25
C GLU A 356 18.56 -6.45 13.74
N ILE A 357 17.52 -5.82 14.29
CA ILE A 357 17.45 -5.46 15.71
C ILE A 357 16.55 -6.45 16.43
N SER A 358 17.11 -7.19 17.39
CA SER A 358 16.35 -8.13 18.21
C SER A 358 15.24 -7.47 19.02
N PRO A 359 14.15 -8.19 19.40
CA PRO A 359 13.07 -7.65 20.21
C PRO A 359 13.56 -7.03 21.52
N LYS A 360 14.48 -7.71 22.22
CA LYS A 360 15.13 -7.17 23.43
C LYS A 360 15.82 -5.83 23.17
N SER A 361 16.61 -5.75 22.10
CA SER A 361 17.36 -4.54 21.76
C SER A 361 16.45 -3.38 21.36
N ILE A 362 15.34 -3.66 20.67
CA ILE A 362 14.28 -2.68 20.36
C ILE A 362 13.66 -2.17 21.67
N ALA A 363 13.26 -3.07 22.57
CA ALA A 363 12.65 -2.71 23.84
C ALA A 363 13.57 -1.82 24.69
N LEU A 364 14.87 -2.13 24.74
CA LEU A 364 15.86 -1.30 25.43
C LEU A 364 16.05 0.06 24.75
N ALA A 365 16.17 0.10 23.43
CA ALA A 365 16.33 1.35 22.67
C ALA A 365 15.16 2.32 22.91
N VAL A 366 13.92 1.82 22.89
CA VAL A 366 12.72 2.63 23.15
C VAL A 366 12.72 3.15 24.59
N ARG A 367 13.00 2.28 25.57
CA ARG A 367 13.04 2.66 27.00
C ARG A 367 14.11 3.70 27.30
N ASP A 368 15.31 3.49 26.79
CA ASP A 368 16.43 4.40 26.99
C ASP A 368 16.15 5.76 26.34
N ALA A 369 15.49 5.76 25.17
CA ALA A 369 15.09 6.99 24.49
C ALA A 369 14.07 7.81 25.30
N VAL A 370 13.06 7.15 25.87
CA VAL A 370 12.06 7.77 26.74
C VAL A 370 12.72 8.34 27.99
N VAL A 371 13.59 7.56 28.66
CA VAL A 371 14.32 8.00 29.85
C VAL A 371 15.19 9.22 29.54
N GLU A 372 15.95 9.19 28.44
CA GLU A 372 16.80 10.30 28.02
C GLU A 372 15.97 11.55 27.72
N SER A 373 14.94 11.42 26.89
CA SER A 373 14.05 12.52 26.53
C SER A 373 13.40 13.16 27.77
N ASN A 374 12.87 12.34 28.68
CA ASN A 374 12.21 12.84 29.90
C ASN A 374 13.18 13.48 30.89
N ARG A 375 14.41 12.97 30.99
CA ARG A 375 15.45 13.59 31.82
C ARG A 375 15.76 15.01 31.34
N GLU A 376 15.76 15.24 30.03
CA GLU A 376 16.11 16.52 29.42
C GLU A 376 14.91 17.49 29.33
N THR A 377 13.70 16.97 29.16
CA THR A 377 12.49 17.78 28.95
C THR A 377 11.63 17.96 30.20
N GLY A 378 11.70 17.03 31.16
CA GLY A 378 10.89 17.04 32.38
C GLY A 378 9.40 16.67 32.18
N ARG A 379 9.00 16.16 31.00
CA ARG A 379 7.58 15.97 30.65
C ARG A 379 6.96 14.66 31.12
N GLY A 380 7.77 13.62 31.34
CA GLY A 380 7.27 12.31 31.76
C GLY A 380 6.50 11.58 30.67
N ASP A 381 6.86 11.81 29.41
CA ASP A 381 6.26 11.18 28.23
C ASP A 381 6.52 9.68 28.20
N LYS A 382 5.79 8.99 27.32
CA LYS A 382 5.96 7.56 27.03
C LYS A 382 5.84 7.33 25.52
N VAL A 383 6.25 6.15 25.08
CA VAL A 383 5.80 5.61 23.79
C VAL A 383 4.53 4.81 24.05
N ASP A 384 3.44 5.22 23.43
CA ASP A 384 2.11 4.62 23.60
C ASP A 384 1.99 3.34 22.77
N THR A 385 2.34 3.44 21.49
CA THR A 385 2.15 2.35 20.53
C THR A 385 3.43 2.06 19.76
N LEU A 386 3.82 0.79 19.69
CA LEU A 386 4.76 0.30 18.68
C LEU A 386 3.97 -0.34 17.55
N VAL A 387 4.20 0.11 16.32
CA VAL A 387 3.66 -0.52 15.12
C VAL A 387 4.80 -1.19 14.38
N PHE A 388 4.71 -2.51 14.23
CA PHE A 388 5.61 -3.27 13.38
C PHE A 388 4.99 -3.40 12.01
N ASN A 389 5.38 -2.51 11.10
CA ASN A 389 5.25 -2.80 9.68
C ASN A 389 6.44 -3.65 9.27
N SER A 390 6.45 -4.87 9.79
CA SER A 390 7.48 -5.87 9.55
C SER A 390 6.84 -7.24 9.70
N CYS A 391 7.35 -8.21 8.96
CA CYS A 391 6.81 -9.56 8.93
C CYS A 391 6.87 -10.27 10.30
N TYR A 392 5.84 -11.04 10.63
CA TYR A 392 5.79 -12.01 11.74
C TYR A 392 5.98 -11.45 13.16
N MET A 393 5.88 -10.14 13.37
CA MET A 393 6.13 -9.54 14.69
C MET A 393 5.00 -9.77 15.72
N SER A 394 3.82 -10.27 15.31
CA SER A 394 2.81 -10.75 16.26
C SER A 394 3.18 -12.15 16.75
N ASN A 395 4.23 -12.19 17.56
CA ASN A 395 4.91 -13.38 18.03
C ASN A 395 5.13 -13.26 19.54
N LEU A 396 4.65 -14.24 20.32
CA LEU A 396 4.63 -14.17 21.79
C LEU A 396 6.01 -13.88 22.38
N GLU A 397 7.04 -14.55 21.86
CA GLU A 397 8.42 -14.37 22.31
C GLU A 397 8.90 -12.93 22.13
N ALA A 398 8.64 -12.35 20.96
CA ALA A 398 8.98 -10.95 20.68
C ALA A 398 8.15 -10.00 21.53
N LEU A 399 6.83 -10.19 21.56
CA LEU A 399 5.87 -9.36 22.31
C LEU A 399 6.21 -9.30 23.80
N ARG A 400 6.73 -10.40 24.37
CA ARG A 400 7.11 -10.48 25.78
C ARG A 400 8.18 -9.47 26.20
N GLU A 401 9.01 -9.01 25.27
CA GLU A 401 10.07 -8.03 25.55
C GLU A 401 9.54 -6.58 25.66
N PHE A 402 8.35 -6.27 25.14
CA PHE A 402 7.83 -4.90 25.01
C PHE A 402 6.95 -4.32 26.14
N PRO A 403 6.50 -5.03 27.21
CA PRO A 403 5.62 -4.43 28.25
C PRO A 403 6.15 -3.21 28.99
N LYS A 404 7.47 -2.99 28.98
CA LYS A 404 8.08 -1.77 29.56
C LYS A 404 8.47 -0.73 28.51
N ALA A 405 8.30 -1.03 27.22
CA ALA A 405 8.67 -0.19 26.10
C ALA A 405 7.45 0.57 25.54
N ALA A 406 6.29 -0.06 25.47
CA ALA A 406 5.05 0.57 25.02
C ALA A 406 3.81 -0.04 25.67
N GLN A 407 2.69 0.69 25.60
CA GLN A 407 1.40 0.25 26.12
C GLN A 407 0.72 -0.74 25.16
N THR A 408 0.83 -0.48 23.85
CA THR A 408 0.25 -1.34 22.81
C THR A 408 1.26 -1.69 21.72
N VAL A 409 1.05 -2.85 21.11
CA VAL A 409 1.76 -3.27 19.88
C VAL A 409 0.74 -3.57 18.79
N VAL A 410 0.99 -3.09 17.58
CA VAL A 410 0.25 -3.50 16.37
C VAL A 410 1.21 -4.26 15.46
N ALA A 411 0.91 -5.52 15.17
CA ALA A 411 1.81 -6.40 14.42
C ALA A 411 1.06 -7.52 13.68
N SER A 412 1.74 -8.15 12.71
CA SER A 412 1.17 -9.24 11.91
C SER A 412 1.74 -10.60 12.31
N GLU A 413 0.90 -11.63 12.28
CA GLU A 413 1.31 -13.04 12.47
C GLU A 413 2.06 -13.60 11.25
N MET A 414 1.94 -12.93 10.10
CA MET A 414 2.48 -13.38 8.81
C MET A 414 3.42 -12.33 8.19
N ALA A 415 4.04 -12.69 7.08
CA ALA A 415 4.63 -11.75 6.15
C ALA A 415 3.71 -10.55 5.89
N ALA A 416 4.15 -9.38 6.34
CA ALA A 416 3.64 -8.11 5.87
C ALA A 416 4.17 -7.92 4.45
N GLN A 417 3.29 -7.86 3.45
CA GLN A 417 3.74 -7.74 2.07
C GLN A 417 4.22 -6.33 1.78
N ALA A 418 5.16 -6.19 0.83
CA ALA A 418 5.88 -4.94 0.64
C ALA A 418 4.95 -3.76 0.38
N ASN A 419 3.85 -3.94 -0.33
CA ASN A 419 2.97 -2.81 -0.60
C ASN A 419 2.13 -2.39 0.64
N VAL A 420 2.09 -3.16 1.75
CA VAL A 420 1.59 -2.70 3.07
C VAL A 420 2.38 -1.47 3.52
N PHE A 421 3.62 -1.32 3.05
CA PHE A 421 4.43 -0.11 3.19
C PHE A 421 3.86 1.09 2.41
N GLN A 422 3.03 0.93 1.39
CA GLN A 422 2.55 2.05 0.55
C GLN A 422 1.38 2.83 1.16
N HIS A 423 0.67 2.28 2.15
CA HIS A 423 -0.58 2.83 2.68
C HIS A 423 -0.40 3.74 3.92
N TRP A 424 0.76 4.37 4.14
CA TRP A 424 0.91 5.30 5.29
C TRP A 424 -0.01 6.49 5.24
N ALA A 425 -0.36 6.95 4.03
CA ALA A 425 -1.39 7.96 3.87
C ALA A 425 -2.75 7.44 4.39
N SER A 426 -3.02 6.14 4.27
CA SER A 426 -4.21 5.50 4.85
C SER A 426 -4.10 5.40 6.37
N LEU A 427 -2.94 4.98 6.92
CA LEU A 427 -2.74 4.96 8.37
C LEU A 427 -2.92 6.36 8.98
N GLY A 428 -2.30 7.39 8.40
CA GLY A 428 -2.46 8.76 8.87
C GLY A 428 -3.89 9.29 8.72
N LYS A 429 -4.63 8.88 7.68
CA LYS A 429 -6.07 9.17 7.55
C LYS A 429 -6.90 8.48 8.65
N VAL A 430 -6.57 7.24 8.99
CA VAL A 430 -7.24 6.52 10.08
C VAL A 430 -6.99 7.23 11.40
N ILE A 431 -5.73 7.51 11.73
CA ILE A 431 -5.35 8.25 12.95
C ILE A 431 -6.09 9.60 13.00
N GLY A 432 -6.01 10.40 11.93
CA GLY A 432 -6.70 11.69 11.85
C GLY A 432 -8.22 11.58 12.04
N LYS A 433 -8.88 10.63 11.35
CA LYS A 433 -10.33 10.41 11.49
C LYS A 433 -10.72 9.95 12.91
N THR A 434 -9.90 9.10 13.52
CA THR A 434 -10.11 8.67 14.91
C THR A 434 -10.03 9.88 15.84
N MET A 435 -9.01 10.72 15.67
CA MET A 435 -8.83 11.96 16.45
C MET A 435 -9.91 13.02 16.19
N ASP A 436 -10.49 13.06 14.99
CA ASP A 436 -11.63 13.93 14.68
C ASP A 436 -12.91 13.44 15.37
N SER A 437 -13.04 12.12 15.55
CA SER A 437 -14.18 11.49 16.23
C SER A 437 -14.04 11.55 17.76
N ASP A 438 -12.83 11.36 18.26
CA ASP A 438 -12.47 11.41 19.67
C ASP A 438 -11.09 12.07 19.84
N PRO A 439 -11.04 13.37 20.21
CA PRO A 439 -9.79 14.11 20.41
C PRO A 439 -8.89 13.59 21.55
N ASP A 440 -9.47 12.87 22.51
CA ASP A 440 -8.76 12.34 23.69
C ASP A 440 -8.55 10.82 23.60
N VAL A 441 -8.68 10.26 22.39
CA VAL A 441 -8.52 8.82 22.13
C VAL A 441 -7.20 8.27 22.68
N ASP A 442 -7.30 7.19 23.44
CA ASP A 442 -6.14 6.55 24.06
C ASP A 442 -5.41 5.56 23.11
N ALA A 443 -4.27 5.06 23.57
CA ALA A 443 -3.42 4.14 22.83
C ALA A 443 -4.06 2.79 22.48
N LYS A 444 -4.98 2.30 23.33
CA LYS A 444 -5.64 1.00 23.15
C LYS A 444 -6.72 1.12 22.09
N GLU A 445 -7.56 2.15 22.18
CA GLU A 445 -8.60 2.41 21.19
C GLU A 445 -8.01 2.80 19.83
N MET A 446 -6.94 3.60 19.80
CA MET A 446 -6.22 3.93 18.57
C MET A 446 -5.68 2.67 17.88
N ALA A 447 -5.02 1.78 18.64
CA ALA A 447 -4.47 0.54 18.10
C ALA A 447 -5.56 -0.39 17.56
N ALA A 448 -6.67 -0.56 18.30
CA ALA A 448 -7.81 -1.35 17.86
C ALA A 448 -8.44 -0.77 16.58
N THR A 449 -8.59 0.56 16.50
CA THR A 449 -9.16 1.23 15.31
C THR A 449 -8.32 1.02 14.05
N ILE A 450 -7.00 0.98 14.19
CA ILE A 450 -6.09 0.66 13.07
C ILE A 450 -6.38 -0.74 12.54
N VAL A 451 -6.51 -1.73 13.41
CA VAL A 451 -6.80 -3.12 13.01
C VAL A 451 -8.17 -3.23 12.36
N LYS A 452 -9.19 -2.62 12.97
CA LYS A 452 -10.54 -2.57 12.44
C LYS A 452 -10.60 -1.98 11.02
N TYR A 453 -9.85 -0.90 10.76
CA TYR A 453 -9.75 -0.34 9.43
C TYR A 453 -9.24 -1.36 8.41
N PHE A 454 -8.16 -2.07 8.71
CA PHE A 454 -7.62 -3.10 7.82
C PHE A 454 -8.55 -4.30 7.66
N LYS A 455 -9.32 -4.64 8.71
CA LYS A 455 -10.39 -5.66 8.65
C LYS A 455 -11.48 -5.26 7.67
N GLU A 456 -12.03 -4.05 7.80
CA GLU A 456 -13.08 -3.53 6.92
C GLU A 456 -12.60 -3.42 5.47
N TRP A 457 -11.38 -2.93 5.28
CA TRP A 457 -10.73 -2.87 3.97
C TRP A 457 -10.57 -4.28 3.37
N GLY A 458 -10.08 -5.24 4.16
CA GLY A 458 -9.90 -6.62 3.74
C GLY A 458 -11.22 -7.30 3.38
N GLU A 459 -12.27 -7.11 4.18
CA GLU A 459 -13.62 -7.64 3.92
C GLU A 459 -14.23 -7.10 2.63
N LYS A 460 -14.08 -5.79 2.38
CA LYS A 460 -14.55 -5.15 1.15
C LYS A 460 -13.86 -5.70 -0.10
N ASN A 461 -12.60 -6.10 0.04
CA ASN A 461 -11.73 -6.45 -1.07
C ASN A 461 -11.46 -7.95 -1.24
N LYS A 462 -11.90 -8.81 -0.31
CA LYS A 462 -11.61 -10.26 -0.31
C LYS A 462 -12.14 -11.05 -1.52
N THR A 463 -13.09 -10.50 -2.28
CA THR A 463 -13.64 -11.12 -3.50
C THR A 463 -13.18 -10.45 -4.78
N ASN A 464 -12.38 -9.38 -4.70
CA ASN A 464 -11.91 -8.66 -5.85
C ASN A 464 -10.76 -9.46 -6.50
N PRO A 465 -10.95 -10.11 -7.66
CA PRO A 465 -9.97 -11.02 -8.24
C PRO A 465 -8.63 -10.37 -8.55
N ASP A 466 -8.60 -9.05 -8.71
CA ASP A 466 -7.38 -8.32 -8.94
C ASP A 466 -6.68 -7.87 -7.66
N ILE A 467 -7.40 -7.68 -6.55
CA ILE A 467 -6.81 -7.57 -5.20
C ILE A 467 -6.45 -8.95 -4.63
N ILE A 468 -7.05 -10.03 -5.16
CA ILE A 468 -6.64 -11.41 -4.90
C ILE A 468 -5.41 -11.77 -5.77
N ARG A 469 -5.30 -11.24 -6.99
CA ARG A 469 -4.10 -11.40 -7.84
C ARG A 469 -2.96 -10.50 -7.38
N LEU A 470 -3.31 -9.29 -6.95
CA LEU A 470 -2.55 -8.38 -6.10
C LEU A 470 -2.86 -8.70 -4.63
N SER A 471 -2.94 -9.96 -4.22
CA SER A 471 -3.00 -10.33 -2.78
C SER A 471 -1.75 -9.88 -2.02
N TYR A 472 -0.75 -9.40 -2.76
CA TYR A 472 -0.32 -7.99 -2.78
C TYR A 472 -0.75 -7.22 -1.53
N GLU A 473 -1.97 -6.66 -1.51
CA GLU A 473 -2.15 -5.29 -1.04
C GLU A 473 -2.62 -4.96 0.38
N GLY A 474 -2.59 -5.90 1.31
CA GLY A 474 -2.90 -5.59 2.72
C GLY A 474 -2.31 -6.56 3.73
N TYR A 475 -2.39 -6.21 5.00
CA TYR A 475 -2.13 -7.16 6.09
C TYR A 475 -3.12 -8.32 5.96
N ARG A 476 -2.65 -9.52 5.61
CA ARG A 476 -3.49 -10.72 5.62
C ARG A 476 -3.91 -11.11 7.04
N THR A 477 -3.06 -10.75 8.01
CA THR A 477 -3.36 -10.74 9.43
C THR A 477 -2.81 -9.47 10.09
N LEU A 478 -3.50 -8.92 11.07
CA LEU A 478 -3.04 -7.80 11.89
C LEU A 478 -3.69 -7.88 13.26
N THR A 479 -2.92 -7.64 14.31
CA THR A 479 -3.38 -7.73 15.69
C THR A 479 -2.92 -6.52 16.47
N ALA A 480 -3.83 -5.92 17.25
CA ALA A 480 -3.54 -4.93 18.26
C ALA A 480 -3.50 -5.64 19.60
N VAL A 481 -2.40 -5.49 20.33
CA VAL A 481 -2.13 -6.26 21.55
C VAL A 481 -1.86 -5.31 22.71
N ASP A 482 -2.50 -5.57 23.84
CA ASP A 482 -2.30 -4.91 25.12
C ASP A 482 -1.07 -5.50 25.83
N MET A 483 -0.01 -4.71 25.93
CA MET A 483 1.26 -5.18 26.49
C MET A 483 1.19 -5.40 28.00
N GLU A 484 0.22 -4.81 28.70
CA GLU A 484 -0.02 -5.09 30.12
C GLU A 484 -0.47 -6.53 30.36
N LYS A 485 -1.09 -7.15 29.35
CA LYS A 485 -1.69 -8.49 29.43
C LYS A 485 -0.80 -9.60 28.89
N ILE A 486 0.24 -9.27 28.13
CA ILE A 486 1.21 -10.26 27.64
C ILE A 486 1.83 -11.14 28.75
N PRO A 487 2.21 -10.61 29.93
CA PRO A 487 2.69 -11.46 31.03
C PRO A 487 1.71 -12.59 31.41
N LEU A 488 0.39 -12.34 31.37
CA LEU A 488 -0.62 -13.37 31.67
C LEU A 488 -0.57 -14.52 30.65
N VAL A 489 -0.30 -14.21 29.37
CA VAL A 489 -0.16 -15.22 28.31
C VAL A 489 1.07 -16.09 28.58
N THR A 490 2.20 -15.46 28.90
CA THR A 490 3.46 -16.16 29.16
C THR A 490 3.39 -16.99 30.44
N GLU A 491 2.77 -16.48 31.52
CA GLU A 491 2.55 -17.22 32.76
C GLU A 491 1.64 -18.43 32.56
N ALA A 492 0.53 -18.27 31.82
CA ALA A 492 -0.35 -19.38 31.50
C ALA A 492 0.36 -20.44 30.63
N PHE A 493 1.20 -19.99 29.69
CA PHE A 493 1.97 -20.88 28.82
C PHE A 493 3.04 -21.63 29.62
N ASP A 494 3.82 -20.95 30.47
CA ASP A 494 4.78 -21.59 31.38
C ASP A 494 4.10 -22.64 32.27
N LYS A 495 2.93 -22.31 32.83
CA LYS A 495 2.14 -23.25 33.63
C LYS A 495 1.78 -24.53 32.86
N LEU A 496 1.39 -24.42 31.59
CA LEU A 496 1.14 -25.57 30.72
C LEU A 496 2.42 -26.37 30.49
N LEU A 497 3.54 -25.71 30.20
CA LEU A 497 4.84 -26.35 29.96
C LEU A 497 5.36 -27.09 31.20
N ALA A 498 5.13 -26.53 32.40
CA ALA A 498 5.51 -27.13 33.67
C ALA A 498 4.71 -28.41 33.99
N ASP A 499 3.43 -28.46 33.62
CA ASP A 499 2.60 -29.66 33.79
C ASP A 499 2.82 -30.70 32.68
N TRP A 500 3.41 -30.29 31.55
CA TRP A 500 3.63 -31.17 30.42
C TRP A 500 4.69 -32.24 30.71
N LYS A 501 4.45 -33.46 30.25
CA LYS A 501 5.44 -34.55 30.39
C LYS A 501 6.49 -34.49 29.29
N TRP A 502 7.68 -34.00 29.62
CA TRP A 502 8.85 -33.88 28.72
C TRP A 502 9.63 -35.19 28.49
N GLU A 503 8.92 -36.32 28.45
CA GLU A 503 9.51 -37.66 28.25
C GLU A 503 8.62 -38.59 27.42
N GLY A 504 9.28 -39.44 26.62
CA GLY A 504 8.63 -40.53 25.89
C GLY A 504 7.44 -40.07 25.03
N ALA A 505 6.27 -40.64 25.29
CA ALA A 505 5.04 -40.35 24.54
C ALA A 505 4.54 -38.90 24.69
N GLY A 506 4.84 -38.22 25.81
CA GLY A 506 4.36 -36.85 26.06
C GLY A 506 4.98 -35.81 25.13
N VAL A 507 6.30 -35.89 24.91
CA VAL A 507 7.00 -35.03 23.92
C VAL A 507 6.49 -35.31 22.52
N LYS A 508 6.31 -36.59 22.17
CA LYS A 508 5.81 -36.98 20.85
C LYS A 508 4.40 -36.41 20.60
N GLN A 509 3.51 -36.48 21.59
CA GLN A 509 2.16 -35.93 21.50
C GLN A 509 2.19 -34.41 21.30
N LEU A 510 3.02 -33.68 22.07
CA LEU A 510 3.17 -32.23 21.89
C LEU A 510 3.65 -31.86 20.48
N LEU A 511 4.72 -32.50 20.01
CA LEU A 511 5.26 -32.23 18.67
C LEU A 511 4.25 -32.55 17.57
N GLN A 512 3.43 -33.60 17.75
CA GLN A 512 2.32 -33.89 16.82
C GLN A 512 1.27 -32.77 16.79
N HIS A 513 0.94 -32.17 17.94
CA HIS A 513 0.05 -31.02 17.96
C HIS A 513 0.68 -29.79 17.27
N VAL A 514 1.96 -29.50 17.56
CA VAL A 514 2.72 -28.42 16.92
C VAL A 514 2.77 -28.59 15.40
N ASP A 515 2.98 -29.81 14.91
CA ASP A 515 2.99 -30.14 13.48
C ASP A 515 1.65 -29.91 12.80
N SER A 516 0.55 -30.17 13.53
CA SER A 516 -0.81 -30.02 13.01
C SER A 516 -1.35 -28.59 13.09
N THR A 517 -0.66 -27.71 13.82
CA THR A 517 -1.10 -26.35 14.10
C THR A 517 -0.97 -25.46 12.86
N LYS A 518 -1.88 -24.49 12.71
CA LYS A 518 -1.80 -23.48 11.65
C LYS A 518 -0.41 -22.85 11.61
N ALA A 519 0.17 -22.87 10.41
CA ALA A 519 1.48 -22.33 10.12
C ALA A 519 1.38 -21.11 9.21
N TYR A 520 2.38 -20.26 9.25
CA TYR A 520 2.50 -19.09 8.39
C TYR A 520 3.75 -19.20 7.52
N PRO A 521 3.83 -20.17 6.59
CA PRO A 521 5.01 -20.32 5.74
C PRO A 521 5.18 -19.09 4.85
N SER A 522 6.43 -18.73 4.59
CA SER A 522 6.75 -17.63 3.66
C SER A 522 6.17 -17.95 2.28
N ASN A 523 5.26 -17.12 1.81
CA ASN A 523 4.58 -17.30 0.53
C ASN A 523 5.36 -16.61 -0.59
N ALA A 524 6.52 -17.16 -0.95
CA ALA A 524 7.10 -17.01 -2.29
C ALA A 524 7.04 -18.36 -3.02
N TYR A 525 5.84 -18.80 -3.39
CA TYR A 525 5.59 -19.89 -4.37
C TYR A 525 6.24 -21.28 -4.15
N SER A 526 6.73 -21.61 -2.96
CA SER A 526 7.00 -23.00 -2.54
C SER A 526 7.44 -23.04 -1.09
N PRO A 527 6.64 -23.57 -0.14
CA PRO A 527 7.18 -23.96 1.15
C PRO A 527 8.09 -25.16 0.92
N ALA A 528 9.40 -24.93 0.84
CA ALA A 528 10.34 -26.03 1.04
C ALA A 528 10.15 -26.50 2.50
N PRO A 529 9.92 -27.81 2.75
CA PRO A 529 9.96 -28.36 4.11
C PRO A 529 11.33 -28.02 4.70
N GLY A 530 11.41 -27.08 5.65
CA GLY A 530 12.71 -26.48 5.92
C GLY A 530 12.73 -25.07 6.47
N ASP A 531 11.88 -24.20 5.94
CA ASP A 531 12.05 -22.74 6.10
C ASP A 531 11.80 -22.26 7.55
N PHE A 532 12.56 -21.27 8.00
CA PHE A 532 12.47 -20.67 9.35
C PHE A 532 11.03 -20.25 9.70
N TYR A 533 10.34 -19.62 8.75
CA TYR A 533 8.96 -19.16 8.92
C TYR A 533 7.96 -20.30 9.00
N SER A 534 8.31 -21.46 8.44
CA SER A 534 7.50 -22.68 8.58
C SER A 534 7.57 -23.26 9.98
N ASP A 535 8.25 -22.66 10.95
CA ASP A 535 8.15 -23.00 12.38
C ASP A 535 7.39 -21.94 13.20
N MET A 536 6.90 -20.86 12.55
CA MET A 536 5.97 -19.93 13.17
C MET A 536 4.57 -20.56 13.17
N ARG A 537 4.02 -20.77 14.36
CA ARG A 537 2.78 -21.50 14.59
C ARG A 537 1.79 -20.63 15.35
N ASP A 538 0.52 -20.75 15.00
CA ASP A 538 -0.56 -20.07 15.70
C ASP A 538 -0.73 -20.63 17.12
N LEU A 539 -0.51 -19.80 18.14
CA LEU A 539 -0.53 -20.26 19.52
C LEU A 539 -1.95 -20.64 19.98
N GLY A 540 -2.95 -19.86 19.60
CA GLY A 540 -4.34 -20.15 19.97
C GLY A 540 -4.89 -21.43 19.31
N ASP A 541 -4.51 -21.71 18.06
CA ASP A 541 -4.87 -22.96 17.37
C ASP A 541 -4.17 -24.17 18.01
N LEU A 542 -2.90 -24.05 18.39
CA LEU A 542 -2.22 -25.10 19.15
C LEU A 542 -2.98 -25.43 20.44
N MET A 543 -3.29 -24.40 21.22
CA MET A 543 -4.00 -24.58 22.49
C MET A 543 -5.39 -25.17 22.29
N ARG A 544 -6.10 -24.76 21.23
CA ARG A 544 -7.42 -25.31 20.88
C ARG A 544 -7.32 -26.81 20.59
N ARG A 545 -6.31 -27.23 19.81
CA ARG A 545 -6.08 -28.64 19.49
C ARG A 545 -5.74 -29.48 20.72
N ILE A 546 -4.90 -28.95 21.62
CA ILE A 546 -4.58 -29.61 22.90
C ILE A 546 -5.84 -29.74 23.76
N GLN A 547 -6.66 -28.69 23.82
CA GLN A 547 -7.91 -28.68 24.58
C GLN A 547 -8.95 -29.68 24.06
N GLU A 548 -9.04 -29.85 22.74
CA GLU A 548 -10.05 -30.71 22.08
C GLU A 548 -9.63 -32.18 21.96
N ASP A 549 -8.36 -32.52 22.16
CA ASP A 549 -7.88 -33.90 22.05
C ASP A 549 -8.27 -34.73 23.29
N PRO A 550 -9.14 -35.75 23.16
CA PRO A 550 -9.58 -36.58 24.29
C PRO A 550 -8.46 -37.45 24.87
N THR A 551 -7.34 -37.60 24.17
CA THR A 551 -6.14 -38.32 24.64
C THR A 551 -5.22 -37.45 25.50
N VAL A 552 -5.44 -36.13 25.52
CA VAL A 552 -4.71 -35.20 26.40
C VAL A 552 -5.33 -35.22 27.80
N PRO A 553 -4.52 -35.33 28.87
CA PRO A 553 -4.99 -35.21 30.25
C PRO A 553 -5.82 -33.94 30.49
N LYS A 554 -6.93 -34.07 31.23
CA LYS A 554 -7.85 -32.95 31.52
C LYS A 554 -7.18 -31.72 32.11
N VAL A 555 -6.12 -31.91 32.91
CA VAL A 555 -5.34 -30.81 33.50
C VAL A 555 -4.66 -29.98 32.41
N LEU A 556 -4.05 -30.65 31.42
CA LEU A 556 -3.39 -29.98 30.30
C LEU A 556 -4.39 -29.32 29.33
N ALA A 557 -5.55 -29.96 29.12
CA ALA A 557 -6.64 -29.35 28.35
C ALA A 557 -7.18 -28.07 29.02
N GLU A 558 -7.26 -28.06 30.35
CA GLU A 558 -7.66 -26.89 31.14
C GLU A 558 -6.58 -25.80 31.13
N ASP A 559 -5.30 -26.16 31.22
CA ASP A 559 -4.21 -25.18 31.11
C ASP A 559 -4.15 -24.58 29.69
N ALA A 560 -4.36 -25.38 28.63
CA ALA A 560 -4.49 -24.87 27.26
C ALA A 560 -5.68 -23.91 27.11
N ARG A 561 -6.83 -24.18 27.76
CA ARG A 561 -7.97 -23.26 27.82
C ARG A 561 -7.60 -21.93 28.47
N LYS A 562 -6.81 -21.95 29.55
CA LYS A 562 -6.33 -20.73 30.23
C LYS A 562 -5.39 -19.92 29.35
N VAL A 563 -4.49 -20.55 28.60
CA VAL A 563 -3.63 -19.86 27.62
C VAL A 563 -4.50 -19.13 26.59
N ARG A 564 -5.53 -19.80 26.02
CA ARG A 564 -6.45 -19.14 25.07
C ARG A 564 -7.21 -17.97 25.68
N ALA A 565 -7.65 -18.10 26.92
CA ALA A 565 -8.31 -17.01 27.64
C ALA A 565 -7.37 -15.81 27.82
N ALA A 566 -6.11 -16.06 28.20
CA ALA A 566 -5.11 -15.02 28.33
C ALA A 566 -4.78 -14.34 26.98
N ILE A 567 -4.69 -15.10 25.88
CA ILE A 567 -4.52 -14.53 24.52
C ILE A 567 -5.70 -13.61 24.20
N SER A 568 -6.93 -14.06 24.46
CA SER A 568 -8.14 -13.28 24.20
C SER A 568 -8.20 -12.00 25.04
N GLU A 569 -7.68 -12.02 26.26
CA GLU A 569 -7.59 -10.84 27.12
C GLU A 569 -6.50 -9.87 26.67
N ALA A 570 -5.43 -10.37 26.04
CA ALA A 570 -4.33 -9.55 25.54
C ALA A 570 -4.60 -8.92 24.17
N ILE A 571 -5.52 -9.47 23.38
CA ILE A 571 -5.86 -8.92 22.06
C ILE A 571 -6.95 -7.86 22.20
N LEU A 572 -6.66 -6.66 21.70
CA LEU A 572 -7.59 -5.54 21.65
C LEU A 572 -8.52 -5.65 20.43
N ASP A 573 -7.95 -6.01 19.28
CA ASP A 573 -8.67 -6.39 18.07
C ASP A 573 -7.73 -7.20 17.17
N GLU A 574 -8.30 -8.09 16.36
CA GLU A 574 -7.60 -8.89 15.37
C GLU A 574 -8.38 -8.99 14.06
N GLN A 575 -7.61 -9.11 12.97
CA GLN A 575 -8.17 -9.42 11.66
C GLN A 575 -7.31 -10.47 10.96
N HIS A 576 -7.98 -11.32 10.20
CA HIS A 576 -7.37 -12.36 9.39
C HIS A 576 -8.20 -12.61 8.11
N THR A 577 -8.66 -11.53 7.48
CA THR A 577 -9.60 -11.60 6.35
C THR A 577 -8.93 -12.04 5.04
N GLY A 578 -7.61 -12.16 5.04
CA GLY A 578 -6.85 -12.66 3.89
C GLY A 578 -7.11 -14.14 3.61
N GLN A 579 -7.19 -14.52 2.34
CA GLN A 579 -7.35 -15.92 1.90
C GLN A 579 -6.39 -16.85 2.63
N GLY A 580 -6.81 -17.99 3.17
CA GLY A 580 -5.92 -18.96 3.82
C GLY A 580 -5.52 -18.59 5.25
N MET A 581 -5.99 -17.46 5.78
CA MET A 581 -5.77 -17.04 7.17
C MET A 581 -6.91 -17.48 8.11
N GLU A 582 -7.85 -18.28 7.63
CA GLU A 582 -8.92 -18.83 8.46
C GLU A 582 -8.32 -19.60 9.65
N GLY A 583 -8.86 -19.33 10.84
CA GLY A 583 -8.39 -19.94 12.08
C GLY A 583 -7.15 -19.29 12.70
N SER A 584 -6.66 -18.17 12.15
CA SER A 584 -5.69 -17.31 12.84
C SER A 584 -6.26 -16.79 14.15
N THR A 585 -5.43 -16.69 15.19
CA THR A 585 -5.84 -16.24 16.52
C THR A 585 -5.13 -14.97 16.99
N GLY A 586 -4.34 -14.36 16.12
CA GLY A 586 -3.70 -13.07 16.34
C GLY A 586 -2.30 -13.15 16.95
N MET A 587 -1.82 -14.34 17.33
CA MET A 587 -0.52 -14.51 18.00
C MET A 587 0.18 -15.81 17.61
N THR A 588 1.42 -15.68 17.15
CA THR A 588 2.29 -16.82 16.83
C THR A 588 3.28 -17.15 17.94
N PHE A 589 3.90 -18.32 17.85
CA PHE A 589 5.09 -18.69 18.60
C PHE A 589 6.04 -19.53 17.73
N TRP A 590 7.31 -19.66 18.13
CA TRP A 590 8.27 -20.57 17.51
C TRP A 590 8.07 -21.98 18.01
N GLY A 591 7.38 -22.79 17.21
CA GLY A 591 7.14 -24.21 17.45
C GLY A 591 7.98 -25.09 16.53
N PRO A 592 9.31 -25.19 16.70
CA PRO A 592 10.13 -26.06 15.87
C PRO A 592 9.84 -27.52 16.16
N ASN A 593 9.79 -28.33 15.10
CA ASN A 593 9.59 -29.78 15.16
C ASN A 593 10.84 -30.58 14.78
N ARG A 594 11.95 -29.90 14.47
CA ARG A 594 13.20 -30.48 13.97
C ARG A 594 14.36 -30.18 14.91
N VAL A 595 15.06 -31.24 15.33
CA VAL A 595 16.26 -31.16 16.21
C VAL A 595 17.34 -30.23 15.65
N GLY A 596 17.50 -30.20 14.32
CA GLY A 596 18.48 -29.32 13.65
C GLY A 596 18.20 -27.84 13.87
N GLU A 597 16.93 -27.43 13.82
CA GLU A 597 16.51 -26.03 14.01
C GLU A 597 16.71 -25.60 15.47
N VAL A 598 16.26 -26.43 16.41
CA VAL A 598 16.43 -26.19 17.86
C VAL A 598 17.90 -25.92 18.19
N ARG A 599 18.82 -26.76 17.70
CA ARG A 599 20.27 -26.59 17.95
C ARG A 599 20.91 -25.46 17.17
N GLY A 600 20.47 -25.25 15.93
CA GLY A 600 21.03 -24.22 15.05
C GLY A 600 20.69 -22.80 15.51
N LEU A 601 19.48 -22.63 16.08
CA LEU A 601 18.92 -21.32 16.41
C LEU A 601 18.86 -21.02 17.91
N GLY A 602 18.97 -22.03 18.78
CA GLY A 602 18.84 -21.89 20.24
C GLY A 602 19.68 -20.77 20.86
N LYS A 603 20.97 -20.66 20.49
CA LYS A 603 21.83 -19.55 20.98
C LYS A 603 21.29 -18.18 20.58
N LEU A 604 20.90 -18.01 19.32
CA LEU A 604 20.36 -16.74 18.81
C LEU A 604 19.01 -16.43 19.48
N TYR A 605 18.18 -17.46 19.70
CA TYR A 605 16.90 -17.36 20.38
C TYR A 605 17.06 -16.82 21.81
N LYS A 606 17.95 -17.42 22.62
CA LYS A 606 18.24 -16.94 23.99
C LYS A 606 18.75 -15.50 24.02
N GLN A 607 19.49 -15.08 22.99
CA GLN A 607 20.01 -13.72 22.90
C GLN A 607 18.93 -12.71 22.52
N SER A 608 17.99 -13.11 21.64
CA SER A 608 16.99 -12.22 21.06
C SER A 608 15.77 -12.00 21.96
N VAL A 609 15.35 -13.05 22.67
CA VAL A 609 14.15 -13.08 23.54
C VAL A 609 14.45 -13.66 24.93
N PRO A 610 15.44 -13.10 25.66
CA PRO A 610 15.89 -13.67 26.93
C PRO A 610 14.83 -13.66 28.03
N THR A 611 13.90 -12.69 28.04
CA THR A 611 12.86 -12.59 29.07
C THR A 611 11.92 -13.79 28.94
N PHE A 612 11.47 -14.07 27.71
CA PHE A 612 10.63 -15.23 27.43
C PHE A 612 11.32 -16.55 27.79
N VAL A 613 12.60 -16.70 27.43
CA VAL A 613 13.39 -17.91 27.75
C VAL A 613 13.53 -18.10 29.26
N GLN A 614 13.83 -17.02 29.99
CA GLN A 614 14.00 -17.09 31.43
C GLN A 614 12.72 -17.51 32.15
N GLU A 615 11.57 -17.04 31.68
CA GLU A 615 10.27 -17.29 32.32
C GLU A 615 9.68 -18.66 31.97
N THR A 616 9.79 -19.09 30.71
CA THR A 616 9.10 -20.30 30.23
C THR A 616 9.99 -21.53 30.11
N ARG A 617 11.31 -21.32 30.07
CA ARG A 617 12.31 -22.35 29.74
C ARG A 617 12.05 -23.07 28.41
N TRP A 618 11.24 -22.50 27.50
CA TRP A 618 10.80 -23.16 26.27
C TRP A 618 11.97 -23.73 25.45
N GLU A 619 13.02 -22.95 25.24
CA GLU A 619 14.19 -23.42 24.50
C GLU A 619 14.92 -24.54 25.24
N ASP A 620 15.12 -24.41 26.56
CA ASP A 620 15.83 -25.44 27.34
C ASP A 620 15.05 -26.77 27.28
N LEU A 621 13.72 -26.71 27.37
CA LEU A 621 12.84 -27.87 27.24
C LEU A 621 12.90 -28.51 25.85
N LEU A 622 12.94 -27.69 24.79
CA LEU A 622 13.15 -28.17 23.41
C LEU A 622 14.54 -28.82 23.24
N GLU A 623 15.59 -28.22 23.80
CA GLU A 623 16.95 -28.75 23.73
C GLU A 623 17.06 -30.09 24.50
N GLU A 624 16.51 -30.17 25.70
CA GLU A 624 16.44 -31.40 26.49
C GLU A 624 15.67 -32.51 25.74
N ALA A 625 14.52 -32.18 25.15
CA ALA A 625 13.73 -33.09 24.33
C ALA A 625 14.53 -33.59 23.12
N ALA A 626 15.21 -32.68 22.41
CA ALA A 626 16.05 -33.00 21.26
C ALA A 626 17.23 -33.92 21.62
N GLN A 627 17.89 -33.69 22.76
CA GLN A 627 18.95 -34.55 23.28
C GLN A 627 18.43 -35.96 23.63
N ARG A 628 17.22 -36.06 24.22
CA ARG A 628 16.60 -37.34 24.57
C ARG A 628 16.18 -38.13 23.34
N ILE A 629 15.60 -37.49 22.32
CA ILE A 629 15.23 -38.11 21.05
C ILE A 629 16.49 -38.68 20.35
N GLN A 630 17.60 -37.93 20.33
CA GLN A 630 18.86 -38.41 19.76
C GLN A 630 19.43 -39.62 20.51
N LYS A 631 19.24 -39.70 21.84
CA LYS A 631 19.69 -40.83 22.66
C LYS A 631 18.83 -42.10 22.50
N LEU A 632 17.58 -41.97 22.04
CA LEU A 632 16.60 -43.06 21.93
C LEU A 632 16.44 -43.62 20.49
N GLY A 633 16.96 -42.93 19.47
CA GLY A 633 16.75 -43.26 18.06
C GLY A 633 18.02 -43.21 17.22
N ASP A 634 18.34 -44.38 16.65
CA ASP A 634 19.42 -44.73 15.73
C ASP A 634 20.00 -43.66 14.79
N ASN A 635 21.27 -43.95 14.49
CA ASN A 635 22.14 -43.49 13.42
C ASN A 635 21.53 -43.58 12.01
N LYS A 636 20.43 -42.87 11.74
CA LYS A 636 20.04 -42.48 10.39
C LYS A 636 20.18 -40.98 10.31
N GLN A 637 21.30 -40.56 9.75
CA GLN A 637 21.42 -39.28 9.07
C GLN A 637 20.14 -39.05 8.26
N THR A 638 19.27 -38.17 8.72
CA THR A 638 18.49 -37.35 7.79
C THR A 638 19.53 -36.67 6.90
N PRO A 639 19.49 -36.83 5.57
CA PRO A 639 20.47 -36.22 4.72
C PRO A 639 20.43 -34.72 5.00
N THR A 640 21.58 -34.16 5.38
CA THR A 640 21.79 -32.74 5.16
C THR A 640 21.52 -32.51 3.68
N CYS A 641 20.65 -31.55 3.35
CA CYS A 641 20.43 -31.16 1.98
C CYS A 641 21.70 -30.43 1.47
N ARG A 642 22.75 -31.20 1.18
CA ARG A 642 23.85 -30.83 0.31
C ARG A 642 24.13 -32.02 -0.60
N GLN A 643 24.03 -31.73 -1.90
CA GLN A 643 24.52 -32.54 -3.03
C GLN A 643 23.80 -33.86 -3.30
N LYS A 644 22.64 -33.79 -3.97
CA LYS A 644 22.33 -34.71 -5.08
C LYS A 644 21.61 -33.96 -6.19
N SER A 645 22.39 -33.31 -7.04
CA SER A 645 21.97 -32.91 -8.39
C SER A 645 23.15 -33.10 -9.33
N ALA A 646 23.45 -34.36 -9.63
CA ALA A 646 24.19 -34.75 -10.82
C ALA A 646 23.84 -36.21 -11.10
N GLU A 647 23.53 -36.50 -12.36
CA GLU A 647 23.36 -37.84 -12.93
C GLU A 647 22.03 -38.56 -12.59
N ALA A 648 20.98 -38.27 -13.36
CA ALA A 648 20.38 -39.28 -14.26
C ALA A 648 19.17 -38.70 -15.03
N SER A 649 19.18 -39.00 -16.33
CA SER A 649 18.09 -38.94 -17.32
C SER A 649 17.49 -37.58 -17.72
N TRP A 650 18.11 -36.96 -18.72
CA TRP A 650 17.38 -36.33 -19.84
C TRP A 650 17.98 -36.84 -21.16
N LYS A 651 17.19 -37.62 -21.92
CA LYS A 651 17.33 -37.77 -23.37
C LYS A 651 15.99 -37.37 -23.99
N GLU A 652 16.02 -36.23 -24.66
CA GLU A 652 15.18 -35.69 -25.74
C GLU A 652 13.75 -36.23 -25.93
N ARG A 653 12.77 -35.30 -25.90
CA ARG A 653 11.98 -34.93 -27.10
C ARG A 653 11.11 -33.68 -26.87
N THR A 654 11.54 -32.60 -27.54
CA THR A 654 10.74 -31.62 -28.31
C THR A 654 9.50 -30.95 -27.70
N GLY A 655 9.58 -29.61 -27.54
CA GLY A 655 8.52 -28.70 -28.03
C GLY A 655 7.93 -27.68 -27.06
N SER A 656 8.39 -26.42 -27.20
CA SER A 656 7.70 -25.13 -26.91
C SER A 656 7.67 -24.52 -25.49
N TRP A 657 8.31 -23.34 -25.43
CA TRP A 657 8.13 -22.14 -24.60
C TRP A 657 8.08 -22.21 -23.05
N THR A 658 9.11 -21.64 -22.42
CA THR A 658 9.23 -21.31 -20.98
C THR A 658 9.32 -19.79 -20.76
N PRO A 659 8.67 -19.21 -19.74
CA PRO A 659 8.94 -17.85 -19.27
C PRO A 659 10.31 -17.75 -18.60
N THR A 660 11.00 -16.65 -18.82
CA THR A 660 12.32 -16.32 -18.27
C THR A 660 12.28 -16.21 -16.73
N SER A 661 12.95 -17.13 -16.06
CA SER A 661 13.24 -17.13 -14.62
C SER A 661 14.37 -16.13 -14.28
N PHE A 662 14.13 -15.22 -13.34
CA PHE A 662 15.18 -14.49 -12.64
C PHE A 662 15.97 -15.43 -11.71
N PRO A 663 17.29 -15.28 -11.56
CA PRO A 663 18.11 -16.19 -10.76
C PRO A 663 17.97 -15.91 -9.26
N CYS A 664 17.60 -16.94 -8.48
CA CYS A 664 17.76 -16.96 -7.03
C CYS A 664 19.25 -16.77 -6.68
N THR A 665 19.59 -15.64 -6.07
CA THR A 665 20.93 -15.38 -5.55
C THR A 665 21.17 -16.20 -4.29
N ARG A 666 22.38 -16.77 -4.21
CA ARG A 666 22.89 -17.57 -3.11
C ARG A 666 23.00 -16.74 -1.82
N ASN A 667 22.77 -17.37 -0.67
CA ASN A 667 23.07 -16.89 0.68
C ASN A 667 24.37 -16.05 0.74
N PRO A 668 24.39 -14.89 1.43
CA PRO A 668 25.64 -14.26 1.78
C PRO A 668 26.40 -15.13 2.80
N PRO A 669 27.75 -15.16 2.74
CA PRO A 669 28.56 -15.87 3.72
C PRO A 669 28.54 -15.14 5.07
N ILE A 670 28.35 -15.92 6.13
CA ILE A 670 28.60 -15.55 7.52
C ILE A 670 30.02 -14.98 7.63
N PRO A 671 30.24 -13.74 8.10
CA PRO A 671 31.57 -13.25 8.42
C PRO A 671 32.10 -14.04 9.62
N ARG A 672 33.18 -14.81 9.41
CA ARG A 672 34.01 -15.28 10.52
C ARG A 672 34.72 -14.06 11.10
N ASN A 673 34.24 -13.57 12.24
CA ASN A 673 35.04 -13.15 13.40
C ASN A 673 34.11 -12.61 14.50
N PHE A 674 34.30 -13.16 15.71
CA PHE A 674 33.66 -12.93 17.02
C PHE A 674 32.51 -13.87 17.40
#